data_AF-A0A2T9JDQ8-F1
#
_entry.id   AF-A0A2T9JDQ8-F1
#
_cell.length_a   1.000
_cell.length_b   1.000
_cell.length_c   1.000
_cell.angle_alpha   90.00
_cell.angle_beta   90.00
_cell.angle_gamma   90.00
#
_symmetry.space_group_name_H-M   'P 1'
#
loop_
_entity.id
_entity.type
_entity.pdbx_description
1 polymer ?
#
loop_
_entity_poly.entity_id
_entity_poly.type
_entity_poly.pdbx_seq_one_letter_code
_entity_poly.pdbx_strand_id
1 'polypeptide(L)'
;MGGQVGPRSGRAGWLGAGSVLVLVVCLAGGAARAQGYSASDYTSYFKYDEKRRPTMKIGPDPDGAAGPLKRGATQTTYDAVGRVVRLDVGTVDSVSVSGGVVSYSNFVANQTTLTRYDAVGNKTQVYRSPGTTAAKLTQTNYDASNRAVCTAVRMNPGVFAALYEASDRPNACALQAEGSQGPDRVAQTEYDAAGQVLRVFQAVGTADARRYQFNVWRLNGTLGLVYDANGNVTSYSYDDFDRLTYTHYSSPNRAAPGQLTVANGADYDLYGYDANGNRTSWRRRDGTVIGYGYDALNRVVSKGGASIADVTYVYDLSGRATSTHFTGSGQGVTYTYDTAGRQRTEASLGRTLIYEYDKSGNRTRLTWPDGNYVVNTVDAANRLKAVALTTNAPFLTYGFDIWGRRTSASYGTGATTTWGFDVGNQMTSLAHDLPGATQDVAFGFDYNAAGQTVGQTVSNGAYVWNGETVSRNVTADALNRDAAIAATGGYDARQNLIQDGGGRIFAYDGENRLTAMSGPASASLEYDPLGRLSRTTINGVVTQFLYAGDKLVAEYDGSGALLRRYVPSYGVDEAVLWWEGAGFGDARSLHADRQGSVIATASGGAAAVYTYGPYGEPGDNWGGGSRLRYTGQIVLPELKLYHYKARAYDPARGWFLQVDPIGYEADMNLYAYVNGDPLNKTDSTGLDPRITVDIQTNSVKLEYALTLTGSGVTPTTMSEVQAVASEIKTNDGGYNLSVSVVPGAGASDAINFDFSPGKDTAMAAKQESGRGEGINLQDDTGHIRSDRPDAAAAVAHDVLHDGPKGLLGASDRYNQATGVVDQGFENNIMGSTRGRQMTSGQVDEIIKKPGANVTYLGLPY
;
A
#
# COMPACT_ATOMS: atom_id res chain seq x y z
N MET A 1 -4.88 -27.23 -71.11
CA MET A 1 -4.46 -27.24 -72.53
C MET A 1 -3.21 -26.39 -72.67
N GLY A 2 -2.14 -26.98 -73.21
CA GLY A 2 -0.90 -26.37 -73.76
C GLY A 2 -0.16 -25.30 -72.94
N GLY A 3 1.10 -25.42 -72.50
CA GLY A 3 2.21 -26.25 -72.98
C GLY A 3 3.24 -25.42 -73.77
N GLN A 4 4.53 -25.71 -73.53
CA GLN A 4 5.78 -25.29 -74.21
C GLN A 4 6.61 -24.20 -73.50
N VAL A 5 7.80 -24.45 -72.90
CA VAL A 5 9.03 -25.24 -73.17
C VAL A 5 10.08 -24.50 -74.03
N GLY A 6 11.12 -23.99 -73.32
CA GLY A 6 12.57 -24.01 -73.67
C GLY A 6 13.09 -23.16 -74.85
N PRO A 7 14.42 -23.02 -75.06
CA PRO A 7 15.54 -23.73 -74.40
C PRO A 7 16.81 -22.89 -74.06
N ARG A 8 17.82 -23.63 -73.59
CA ARG A 8 19.17 -23.31 -73.08
C ARG A 8 20.20 -22.78 -74.11
N SER A 9 21.20 -22.03 -73.62
CA SER A 9 22.68 -22.18 -73.82
C SER A 9 23.36 -20.88 -73.35
N GLY A 10 24.54 -20.78 -72.71
CA GLY A 10 25.74 -21.61 -72.61
C GLY A 10 26.72 -20.98 -71.60
N ARG A 11 27.78 -21.71 -71.23
CA ARG A 11 28.77 -21.39 -70.18
C ARG A 11 30.16 -21.22 -70.80
N ALA A 12 30.86 -20.12 -70.49
CA ALA A 12 32.33 -19.91 -70.44
C ALA A 12 32.55 -18.38 -70.29
N GLY A 13 33.50 -17.79 -69.55
CA GLY A 13 34.60 -18.27 -68.71
C GLY A 13 35.22 -17.06 -67.97
N TRP A 14 35.66 -17.32 -66.74
CA TRP A 14 36.72 -16.74 -65.89
C TRP A 14 37.26 -15.29 -65.99
N LEU A 15 37.34 -14.71 -64.77
CA LEU A 15 38.34 -13.81 -64.16
C LEU A 15 38.36 -12.30 -64.47
N GLY A 16 38.21 -11.51 -63.40
CA GLY A 16 38.99 -10.28 -63.24
C GLY A 16 38.32 -9.15 -62.46
N ALA A 17 38.84 -8.91 -61.25
CA ALA A 17 38.78 -7.67 -60.47
C ALA A 17 37.45 -7.26 -59.80
N GLY A 18 37.48 -7.29 -58.47
CA GLY A 18 36.40 -6.84 -57.60
C GLY A 18 36.16 -5.33 -57.70
N SER A 19 34.89 -4.95 -57.57
CA SER A 19 34.45 -3.60 -57.30
C SER A 19 33.27 -3.67 -56.33
N VAL A 20 33.45 -2.99 -55.20
CA VAL A 20 32.49 -2.85 -54.12
C VAL A 20 31.25 -2.13 -54.66
N LEU A 21 30.10 -2.82 -54.71
CA LEU A 21 28.82 -2.20 -55.04
C LEU A 21 28.08 -1.86 -53.75
N VAL A 22 27.97 -0.56 -53.48
CA VAL A 22 27.14 0.03 -52.43
C VAL A 22 25.69 -0.32 -52.72
N LEU A 23 25.06 -1.11 -51.84
CA LEU A 23 23.63 -1.39 -51.87
C LEU A 23 22.90 -0.14 -51.34
N VAL A 24 22.48 0.73 -52.25
CA VAL A 24 21.50 1.79 -51.95
C VAL A 24 20.16 1.11 -51.76
N VAL A 25 19.78 0.87 -50.49
CA VAL A 25 18.39 0.52 -50.16
C VAL A 25 17.57 1.79 -50.30
N CYS A 26 16.87 1.92 -51.43
CA CYS A 26 15.77 2.86 -51.56
C CYS A 26 14.71 2.49 -50.52
N LEU A 27 14.65 3.24 -49.41
CA LEU A 27 13.49 3.30 -48.53
C LEU A 27 12.35 3.94 -49.33
N ALA A 28 11.64 3.13 -50.11
CA ALA A 28 10.32 3.49 -50.58
C ALA A 28 9.46 3.71 -49.33
N GLY A 29 9.12 4.97 -49.06
CA GLY A 29 8.20 5.35 -48.01
C GLY A 29 6.87 4.63 -48.23
N GLY A 30 6.70 3.51 -47.55
CA GLY A 30 5.40 2.88 -47.41
C GLY A 30 4.49 3.88 -46.72
N ALA A 31 3.52 4.42 -47.45
CA ALA A 31 2.44 5.18 -46.86
C ALA A 31 1.88 4.38 -45.69
N ALA A 32 2.00 4.94 -44.48
CA ALA A 32 1.35 4.40 -43.31
C ALA A 32 -0.13 4.23 -43.66
N ARG A 33 -0.60 2.98 -43.71
CA ARG A 33 -2.03 2.73 -43.76
C ARG A 33 -2.59 3.24 -42.44
N ALA A 34 -3.12 4.46 -42.45
CA ALA A 34 -3.97 4.94 -41.38
C ALA A 34 -5.17 3.99 -41.32
N GLN A 35 -5.17 3.07 -40.37
CA GLN A 35 -6.43 2.50 -39.91
C GLN A 35 -7.29 3.71 -39.51
N GLY A 36 -8.45 3.85 -40.15
CA GLY A 36 -9.43 4.85 -39.75
C GLY A 36 -9.91 4.50 -38.34
N TYR A 37 -9.23 5.01 -37.33
CA TYR A 37 -9.71 4.96 -35.96
C TYR A 37 -10.78 6.03 -35.84
N SER A 38 -12.05 5.64 -35.85
CA SER A 38 -13.12 6.52 -35.37
C SER A 38 -12.89 6.78 -33.89
N ALA A 39 -12.98 8.03 -33.46
CA ALA A 39 -12.97 8.37 -32.05
C ALA A 39 -14.03 7.52 -31.31
N SER A 40 -13.61 6.77 -30.30
CA SER A 40 -14.52 6.01 -29.43
C SER A 40 -14.53 6.64 -28.04
N ASP A 41 -15.66 6.52 -27.36
CA ASP A 41 -15.85 6.99 -25.99
C ASP A 41 -14.86 6.33 -25.02
N TYR A 42 -14.37 5.12 -25.31
CA TYR A 42 -13.39 4.40 -24.49
C TYR A 42 -11.91 4.70 -24.83
N THR A 43 -11.66 5.59 -25.80
CA THR A 43 -10.30 5.84 -26.31
C THR A 43 -9.62 6.99 -25.55
N SER A 44 -8.36 6.80 -25.21
CA SER A 44 -7.47 7.87 -24.75
C SER A 44 -6.56 8.34 -25.88
N TYR A 45 -6.28 9.65 -25.93
CA TYR A 45 -5.50 10.29 -26.98
C TYR A 45 -4.27 10.94 -26.40
N PHE A 46 -3.17 10.91 -27.16
CA PHE A 46 -1.93 11.58 -26.81
C PHE A 46 -1.54 12.54 -27.92
N LYS A 47 -1.04 13.72 -27.54
CA LYS A 47 -0.31 14.62 -28.43
C LYS A 47 1.12 14.72 -28.00
N TYR A 48 1.98 14.89 -28.99
CA TYR A 48 3.42 14.99 -28.79
C TYR A 48 3.94 16.26 -29.47
N ASP A 49 5.01 16.82 -28.92
CA ASP A 49 5.78 17.86 -29.60
C ASP A 49 6.74 17.26 -30.64
N GLU A 50 7.52 18.12 -31.31
CA GLU A 50 8.51 17.72 -32.32
C GLU A 50 9.61 16.81 -31.76
N LYS A 51 9.85 16.87 -30.44
CA LYS A 51 10.80 15.98 -29.73
C LYS A 51 10.15 14.67 -29.27
N ARG A 52 8.91 14.39 -29.69
CA ARG A 52 8.11 13.21 -29.31
C ARG A 52 7.83 13.11 -27.80
N ARG A 53 7.81 14.23 -27.09
CA ARG A 53 7.41 14.30 -25.68
C ARG A 53 5.90 14.51 -25.58
N PRO A 54 5.17 13.81 -24.69
CA PRO A 54 3.73 13.94 -24.58
C PRO A 54 3.34 15.32 -24.02
N THR A 55 2.69 16.15 -24.81
CA THR A 55 2.22 17.48 -24.39
C THR A 55 0.76 17.48 -23.94
N MET A 56 0.01 16.44 -24.27
CA MET A 56 -1.40 16.28 -23.90
C MET A 56 -1.75 14.80 -23.75
N LYS A 57 -2.45 14.45 -22.67
CA LYS A 57 -3.20 13.19 -22.53
C LYS A 57 -4.67 13.54 -22.37
N ILE A 58 -5.53 12.97 -23.20
CA ILE A 58 -6.98 13.15 -23.14
C ILE A 58 -7.61 11.79 -22.90
N GLY A 59 -8.41 11.68 -21.85
CA GLY A 59 -9.07 10.45 -21.45
C GLY A 59 -10.27 10.07 -22.33
N PRO A 60 -10.85 8.91 -22.04
CA PRO A 60 -12.16 8.53 -22.56
C PRO A 60 -13.23 9.57 -22.20
N ASP A 61 -14.32 9.55 -22.95
CA ASP A 61 -15.54 10.32 -22.69
C ASP A 61 -16.43 9.50 -21.77
N PRO A 62 -16.60 9.88 -20.50
CA PRO A 62 -17.17 8.98 -19.51
C PRO A 62 -18.61 8.55 -19.82
N ASP A 63 -19.43 9.42 -20.40
CA ASP A 63 -20.84 9.16 -20.72
C ASP A 63 -21.16 9.29 -22.22
N GLY A 64 -20.12 9.43 -23.04
CA GLY A 64 -20.18 9.44 -24.49
C GLY A 64 -20.58 10.79 -25.07
N ALA A 65 -20.44 10.94 -26.39
CA ALA A 65 -20.50 12.26 -27.04
C ALA A 65 -21.82 13.06 -26.85
N ALA A 66 -22.90 12.42 -26.41
CA ALA A 66 -24.19 13.06 -26.12
C ALA A 66 -24.38 13.38 -24.63
N GLY A 67 -23.48 12.94 -23.75
CA GLY A 67 -23.53 13.13 -22.31
C GLY A 67 -22.94 14.46 -21.85
N PRO A 68 -23.30 14.92 -20.64
CA PRO A 68 -22.78 16.17 -20.06
C PRO A 68 -21.34 16.06 -19.53
N LEU A 69 -20.83 14.87 -19.22
CA LEU A 69 -19.47 14.73 -18.69
C LEU A 69 -18.43 15.02 -19.78
N LYS A 70 -17.26 15.46 -19.32
CA LYS A 70 -16.17 15.88 -20.20
C LYS A 70 -15.01 14.91 -20.10
N ARG A 71 -14.15 14.93 -21.12
CA ARG A 71 -12.96 14.10 -21.14
C ARG A 71 -11.94 14.68 -20.18
N GLY A 72 -11.57 13.96 -19.12
CA GLY A 72 -10.46 14.34 -18.26
C GLY A 72 -9.17 14.45 -19.08
N ALA A 73 -8.41 15.52 -18.89
CA ALA A 73 -7.22 15.80 -19.68
C ALA A 73 -6.09 16.41 -18.86
N THR A 74 -4.86 16.12 -19.26
CA THR A 74 -3.65 16.71 -18.69
C THR A 74 -2.80 17.32 -19.80
N GLN A 75 -2.47 18.61 -19.68
CA GLN A 75 -1.57 19.32 -20.57
C GLN A 75 -0.22 19.52 -19.90
N THR A 76 0.86 19.20 -20.61
CA THR A 76 2.23 19.30 -20.09
C THR A 76 3.04 20.27 -20.94
N THR A 77 3.63 21.27 -20.29
CA THR A 77 4.53 22.22 -20.93
C THR A 77 5.96 21.95 -20.47
N TYR A 78 6.85 21.86 -21.44
CA TYR A 78 8.27 21.63 -21.23
C TYR A 78 9.09 22.89 -21.50
N ASP A 79 10.20 23.05 -20.80
CA ASP A 79 11.22 24.02 -21.19
C ASP A 79 12.07 23.51 -22.38
N ALA A 80 13.03 24.34 -22.80
CA ALA A 80 13.92 24.06 -23.91
C ALA A 80 14.75 22.78 -23.74
N VAL A 81 15.10 22.43 -22.49
CA VAL A 81 15.99 21.31 -22.17
C VAL A 81 15.25 20.00 -21.92
N GLY A 82 13.95 20.00 -21.67
CA GLY A 82 13.24 18.73 -21.41
C GLY A 82 12.29 18.71 -20.24
N ARG A 83 12.37 19.69 -19.35
CA ARG A 83 11.81 19.59 -18.00
C ARG A 83 10.38 20.12 -17.95
N VAL A 84 9.53 19.49 -17.16
CA VAL A 84 8.12 19.88 -16.99
C VAL A 84 8.04 21.16 -16.14
N VAL A 85 7.75 22.29 -16.75
CA VAL A 85 7.63 23.58 -16.04
C VAL A 85 6.18 23.91 -15.66
N ARG A 86 5.21 23.31 -16.36
CA ARG A 86 3.79 23.47 -16.08
C ARG A 86 3.03 22.19 -16.42
N LEU A 87 2.18 21.76 -15.50
CA LEU A 87 1.23 20.68 -15.67
C LEU A 87 -0.18 21.22 -15.35
N ASP A 88 -1.04 21.25 -16.35
CA ASP A 88 -2.44 21.60 -16.20
C ASP A 88 -3.28 20.33 -16.19
N VAL A 89 -4.16 20.18 -15.20
CA VAL A 89 -5.18 19.13 -15.13
C VAL A 89 -6.54 19.78 -15.29
N GLY A 90 -7.36 19.21 -16.16
CA GLY A 90 -8.59 19.84 -16.61
C GLY A 90 -9.45 18.90 -17.45
N THR A 91 -10.26 19.46 -18.33
CA THR A 91 -11.08 18.70 -19.28
C THR A 91 -11.02 19.28 -20.68
N VAL A 92 -11.42 18.44 -21.61
CA VAL A 92 -11.62 18.75 -23.01
C VAL A 92 -13.07 18.42 -23.37
N ASP A 93 -13.70 19.28 -24.16
CA ASP A 93 -15.07 19.09 -24.62
C ASP A 93 -15.21 18.00 -25.68
N SER A 94 -14.29 17.98 -26.66
CA SER A 94 -14.34 17.00 -27.74
C SER A 94 -12.95 16.74 -28.31
N VAL A 95 -12.79 15.57 -28.94
CA VAL A 95 -11.57 15.18 -29.66
C VAL A 95 -11.95 14.71 -31.05
N SER A 96 -11.14 15.09 -32.04
CA SER A 96 -11.18 14.54 -33.39
C SER A 96 -9.79 14.08 -33.82
N VAL A 97 -9.74 13.02 -34.63
CA VAL A 97 -8.51 12.51 -35.22
C VAL A 97 -8.66 12.55 -36.72
N SER A 98 -7.79 13.31 -37.40
CA SER A 98 -7.75 13.39 -38.86
C SER A 98 -6.32 13.29 -39.34
N GLY A 99 -6.03 12.38 -40.27
CA GLY A 99 -4.67 12.14 -40.77
C GLY A 99 -3.66 11.74 -39.68
N GLY A 100 -4.11 11.12 -38.58
CA GLY A 100 -3.26 10.80 -37.42
C GLY A 100 -2.99 11.96 -36.47
N VAL A 101 -3.53 13.15 -36.75
CA VAL A 101 -3.40 14.34 -35.90
C VAL A 101 -4.59 14.42 -34.94
N VAL A 102 -4.30 14.45 -33.65
CA VAL A 102 -5.29 14.66 -32.60
C VAL A 102 -5.58 16.17 -32.46
N SER A 103 -6.83 16.55 -32.66
CA SER A 103 -7.36 17.90 -32.42
C SER A 103 -8.40 17.86 -31.31
N TYR A 104 -8.54 18.95 -30.55
CA TYR A 104 -9.47 19.03 -29.43
C TYR A 104 -10.05 20.43 -29.28
N SER A 105 -11.19 20.53 -28.61
CA SER A 105 -11.86 21.81 -28.33
C SER A 105 -11.89 22.12 -26.83
N ASN A 106 -11.74 23.41 -26.49
CA ASN A 106 -12.00 23.96 -25.16
C ASN A 106 -11.31 23.19 -24.01
N PHE A 107 -9.97 23.18 -24.01
CA PHE A 107 -9.26 22.70 -22.82
C PHE A 107 -9.40 23.73 -21.70
N VAL A 108 -10.01 23.32 -20.59
CA VAL A 108 -10.19 24.15 -19.39
C VAL A 108 -9.35 23.55 -18.26
N ALA A 109 -8.27 24.24 -17.90
CA ALA A 109 -7.42 23.89 -16.76
C ALA A 109 -8.07 24.34 -15.45
N ASN A 110 -8.19 23.44 -14.47
CA ASN A 110 -8.64 23.80 -13.12
C ASN A 110 -7.60 23.55 -12.04
N GLN A 111 -6.55 22.80 -12.35
CA GLN A 111 -5.40 22.69 -11.47
C GLN A 111 -4.16 22.93 -12.31
N THR A 112 -3.41 23.95 -11.93
CA THR A 112 -2.11 24.24 -12.51
C THR A 112 -1.04 23.90 -11.47
N THR A 113 -0.09 23.06 -11.86
CA THR A 113 1.16 22.86 -11.11
C THR A 113 2.29 23.49 -11.89
N LEU A 114 2.90 24.54 -11.32
CA LEU A 114 4.09 25.18 -11.86
C LEU A 114 5.32 24.68 -11.11
N THR A 115 6.37 24.35 -11.86
CA THR A 115 7.64 23.88 -11.30
C THR A 115 8.78 24.78 -11.76
N ARG A 116 9.57 25.28 -10.81
CA ARG A 116 10.84 25.97 -11.10
C ARG A 116 12.01 25.08 -10.80
N TYR A 117 13.04 25.25 -11.63
CA TYR A 117 14.29 24.52 -11.54
C TYR A 117 15.45 25.49 -11.34
N ASP A 118 16.51 25.01 -10.69
CA ASP A 118 17.80 25.67 -10.76
C ASP A 118 18.52 25.40 -12.10
N ALA A 119 19.74 25.92 -12.23
CA ALA A 119 20.53 25.79 -13.44
C ALA A 119 20.97 24.35 -13.75
N VAL A 120 21.02 23.48 -12.73
CA VAL A 120 21.49 22.10 -12.85
C VAL A 120 20.34 21.10 -12.93
N GLY A 121 19.09 21.53 -12.72
CA GLY A 121 17.89 20.70 -12.93
C GLY A 121 17.16 20.28 -11.66
N ASN A 122 17.55 20.77 -10.49
CA ASN A 122 16.84 20.43 -9.26
C ASN A 122 15.51 21.20 -9.16
N LYS A 123 14.45 20.55 -8.68
CA LYS A 123 13.13 21.17 -8.47
C LYS A 123 13.17 22.08 -7.24
N THR A 124 13.29 23.39 -7.43
CA THR A 124 13.40 24.33 -6.31
C THR A 124 12.06 24.76 -5.75
N GLN A 125 11.02 24.83 -6.59
CA GLN A 125 9.69 25.30 -6.18
C GLN A 125 8.61 24.53 -6.94
N VAL A 126 7.58 24.10 -6.21
CA VAL A 126 6.36 23.54 -6.76
C VAL A 126 5.20 24.38 -6.25
N TYR A 127 4.56 25.11 -7.15
CA TYR A 127 3.42 25.96 -6.85
C TYR A 127 2.17 25.36 -7.47
N ARG A 128 1.19 25.01 -6.63
CA ARG A 128 -0.10 24.46 -7.05
C ARG A 128 -1.15 25.53 -6.89
N SER A 129 -1.77 25.90 -8.00
CA SER A 129 -2.90 26.81 -8.06
C SER A 129 -4.12 26.04 -8.59
N PRO A 130 -5.16 25.89 -7.78
CA PRO A 130 -6.46 25.50 -8.28
C PRO A 130 -7.13 26.68 -8.98
N GLY A 131 -7.22 26.59 -10.30
CA GLY A 131 -7.65 27.67 -11.17
C GLY A 131 -6.64 28.81 -11.16
N THR A 132 -7.09 30.02 -10.78
CA THR A 132 -6.31 31.26 -10.78
C THR A 132 -5.87 31.72 -9.38
N THR A 133 -6.18 30.97 -8.31
CA THR A 133 -5.88 31.35 -6.92
C THR A 133 -4.86 30.38 -6.31
N ALA A 134 -3.94 30.87 -5.48
CA ALA A 134 -2.89 30.06 -4.85
C ALA A 134 -3.47 29.06 -3.84
N ALA A 135 -3.02 27.79 -3.81
CA ALA A 135 -3.41 26.86 -2.73
C ALA A 135 -2.26 26.12 -2.03
N LYS A 136 -1.09 25.94 -2.66
CA LYS A 136 0.07 25.33 -1.98
C LYS A 136 1.39 25.71 -2.63
N LEU A 137 2.38 26.10 -1.82
CA LEU A 137 3.76 26.33 -2.26
C LEU A 137 4.70 25.42 -1.47
N THR A 138 5.42 24.57 -2.19
CA THR A 138 6.55 23.80 -1.65
C THR A 138 7.85 24.34 -2.22
N GLN A 139 8.82 24.59 -1.35
CA GLN A 139 10.17 25.01 -1.75
C GLN A 139 11.19 24.00 -1.25
N THR A 140 12.21 23.75 -2.07
CA THR A 140 13.30 22.83 -1.73
C THR A 140 14.64 23.49 -2.00
N ASN A 141 15.52 23.42 -1.01
CA ASN A 141 16.92 23.83 -1.14
C ASN A 141 17.81 22.61 -1.28
N TYR A 142 18.86 22.76 -2.08
CA TYR A 142 19.83 21.73 -2.38
C TYR A 142 21.22 22.18 -1.95
N ASP A 143 22.07 21.23 -1.59
CA ASP A 143 23.49 21.50 -1.40
C ASP A 143 24.25 21.50 -2.75
N ALA A 144 25.56 21.75 -2.69
CA ALA A 144 26.44 21.77 -3.85
C ALA A 144 26.54 20.40 -4.57
N SER A 145 26.06 19.32 -3.96
CA SER A 145 26.00 17.97 -4.54
C SER A 145 24.60 17.62 -5.05
N ASN A 146 23.70 18.60 -5.20
CA ASN A 146 22.32 18.42 -5.68
C ASN A 146 21.44 17.54 -4.78
N ARG A 147 21.74 17.46 -3.48
CA ARG A 147 20.93 16.72 -2.51
C ARG A 147 19.98 17.67 -1.79
N ALA A 148 18.71 17.28 -1.63
CA ALA A 148 17.71 18.12 -0.99
C ALA A 148 17.99 18.26 0.52
N VAL A 149 18.33 19.47 0.97
CA VAL A 149 18.68 19.77 2.37
C VAL A 149 17.47 20.22 3.17
N CYS A 150 16.59 21.06 2.60
CA CYS A 150 15.39 21.52 3.29
C CYS A 150 14.21 21.52 2.34
N THR A 151 13.06 21.05 2.83
CA THR A 151 11.78 21.18 2.15
C THR A 151 10.81 21.93 3.05
N ALA A 152 10.27 23.05 2.55
CA ALA A 152 9.29 23.87 3.23
C ALA A 152 7.94 23.80 2.51
N VAL A 153 6.89 23.40 3.23
CA VAL A 153 5.51 23.71 2.85
C VAL A 153 5.18 25.06 3.47
N ARG A 154 4.98 26.07 2.63
CA ARG A 154 4.67 27.42 3.09
C ARG A 154 3.23 27.50 3.59
N MET A 155 3.03 28.26 4.67
CA MET A 155 1.74 28.33 5.37
C MET A 155 1.07 29.71 5.31
N ASN A 156 1.67 30.69 4.63
CA ASN A 156 1.08 32.01 4.43
C ASN A 156 0.68 32.24 2.96
N PRO A 157 -0.57 31.95 2.56
CA PRO A 157 -1.03 32.09 1.17
C PRO A 157 -0.83 33.49 0.58
N GLY A 158 -0.88 34.54 1.42
CA GLY A 158 -0.75 35.94 1.00
C GLY A 158 0.60 36.27 0.35
N VAL A 159 1.62 35.43 0.54
CA VAL A 159 2.96 35.64 -0.04
C VAL A 159 3.34 34.59 -1.09
N PHE A 160 2.53 33.56 -1.36
CA PHE A 160 2.95 32.46 -2.24
C PHE A 160 3.32 32.91 -3.66
N ALA A 161 2.52 33.79 -4.27
CA ALA A 161 2.81 34.30 -5.61
C ALA A 161 4.11 35.11 -5.64
N ALA A 162 4.32 36.00 -4.66
CA ALA A 162 5.55 36.77 -4.53
C ALA A 162 6.78 35.88 -4.32
N LEU A 163 6.68 34.86 -3.47
CA LEU A 163 7.75 33.90 -3.22
C LEU A 163 8.05 33.02 -4.45
N TYR A 164 7.01 32.63 -5.21
CA TYR A 164 7.19 31.85 -6.43
C TYR A 164 7.87 32.68 -7.52
N GLU A 165 7.45 33.93 -7.72
CA GLU A 165 7.96 34.81 -8.77
C GLU A 165 9.32 35.45 -8.47
N ALA A 166 9.74 35.49 -7.20
CA ALA A 166 11.01 36.08 -6.78
C ALA A 166 12.21 35.56 -7.61
N SER A 167 13.03 36.50 -8.09
CA SER A 167 14.30 36.19 -8.77
C SER A 167 15.31 35.57 -7.82
N ASP A 168 15.38 36.10 -6.59
CA ASP A 168 16.19 35.56 -5.50
C ASP A 168 15.34 34.61 -4.66
N ARG A 169 15.66 33.32 -4.74
CA ARG A 169 14.85 32.27 -4.11
C ARG A 169 15.06 32.28 -2.59
N PRO A 170 13.98 32.37 -1.79
CA PRO A 170 14.10 32.32 -0.34
C PRO A 170 14.53 30.93 0.12
N ASN A 171 15.41 30.90 1.12
CA ASN A 171 15.91 29.67 1.71
C ASN A 171 14.78 28.85 2.36
N ALA A 172 14.56 27.62 1.89
CA ALA A 172 13.59 26.67 2.43
C ALA A 172 13.91 26.23 3.87
N CYS A 173 15.16 26.36 4.33
CA CYS A 173 15.51 26.08 5.73
C CYS A 173 15.03 27.18 6.69
N ALA A 174 14.67 28.36 6.19
CA ALA A 174 14.20 29.47 7.01
C ALA A 174 12.68 29.61 6.92
N LEU A 175 12.05 29.87 8.06
CA LEU A 175 10.64 30.26 8.12
C LEU A 175 10.44 31.59 7.35
N GLN A 176 9.32 31.71 6.66
CA GLN A 176 8.83 33.01 6.20
C GLN A 176 7.99 33.69 7.27
N ALA A 177 7.59 34.93 7.00
CA ALA A 177 6.67 35.66 7.86
C ALA A 177 5.40 34.83 8.10
N GLU A 178 5.15 34.53 9.38
CA GLU A 178 4.02 33.72 9.81
C GLU A 178 2.69 34.39 9.45
N GLY A 179 1.78 33.62 8.87
CA GLY A 179 0.42 34.05 8.56
C GLY A 179 -0.60 33.48 9.54
N SER A 180 -1.89 33.63 9.23
CA SER A 180 -2.98 33.11 10.07
C SER A 180 -3.06 31.58 10.15
N GLN A 181 -2.34 30.84 9.31
CA GLN A 181 -2.33 29.37 9.29
C GLN A 181 -1.11 28.78 10.02
N GLY A 182 -0.44 29.59 10.84
CA GLY A 182 0.72 29.20 11.64
C GLY A 182 2.04 29.18 10.86
N PRO A 183 3.12 28.67 11.47
CA PRO A 183 4.46 28.69 10.89
C PRO A 183 4.60 27.68 9.75
N ASP A 184 5.56 27.90 8.85
CA ASP A 184 5.87 26.97 7.76
C ASP A 184 6.18 25.56 8.27
N ARG A 185 5.82 24.52 7.49
CA ARG A 185 6.20 23.13 7.78
C ARG A 185 7.54 22.84 7.12
N VAL A 186 8.63 22.93 7.88
CA VAL A 186 10.00 22.74 7.38
C VAL A 186 10.57 21.41 7.87
N ALA A 187 11.00 20.58 6.93
CA ALA A 187 11.81 19.39 7.17
C ALA A 187 13.23 19.63 6.64
N GLN A 188 14.24 19.20 7.40
CA GLN A 188 15.65 19.31 7.03
C GLN A 188 16.32 17.95 7.06
N THR A 189 17.18 17.70 6.07
CA THR A 189 17.99 16.49 5.95
C THR A 189 19.47 16.89 5.88
N GLU A 190 20.28 16.29 6.74
CA GLU A 190 21.74 16.39 6.69
C GLU A 190 22.32 15.11 6.11
N TYR A 191 23.36 15.25 5.29
CA TYR A 191 24.05 14.14 4.62
C TYR A 191 25.53 14.10 5.00
N ASP A 192 26.14 12.93 4.88
CA ASP A 192 27.60 12.80 4.96
C ASP A 192 28.28 13.18 3.63
N ALA A 193 29.59 12.95 3.52
CA ALA A 193 30.35 13.21 2.30
C ALA A 193 30.02 12.23 1.16
N ALA A 194 29.45 11.05 1.46
CA ALA A 194 29.10 10.02 0.49
C ALA A 194 27.66 10.15 -0.04
N GLY A 195 26.84 11.07 0.48
CA GLY A 195 25.45 11.22 0.05
C GLY A 195 24.42 10.53 0.93
N GLN A 196 24.84 9.93 2.04
CA GLN A 196 23.96 9.14 2.88
C GLN A 196 23.30 10.04 3.92
N VAL A 197 22.03 9.79 4.22
CA VAL A 197 21.26 10.58 5.20
C VAL A 197 21.85 10.37 6.59
N LEU A 198 22.38 11.43 7.20
CA LEU A 198 22.84 11.44 8.58
C LEU A 198 21.73 11.81 9.54
N ARG A 199 20.97 12.88 9.28
CA ARG A 199 19.94 13.37 10.21
C ARG A 199 18.72 13.84 9.46
N VAL A 200 17.56 13.61 10.06
CA VAL A 200 16.29 14.20 9.63
C VAL A 200 15.72 15.01 10.77
N PHE A 201 15.38 16.26 10.50
CA PHE A 201 14.72 17.17 11.43
C PHE A 201 13.32 17.49 10.92
N GLN A 202 12.40 17.64 11.86
CA GLN A 202 11.02 18.09 11.62
C GLN A 202 10.78 19.42 12.30
N ALA A 203 9.81 20.18 11.80
CA ALA A 203 9.33 21.45 12.36
C ALA A 203 10.46 22.47 12.60
N VAL A 204 11.46 22.49 11.71
CA VAL A 204 12.66 23.34 11.84
C VAL A 204 12.28 24.81 11.94
N GLY A 205 12.87 25.50 12.91
CA GLY A 205 12.62 26.92 13.18
C GLY A 205 11.42 27.20 14.10
N THR A 206 10.64 26.18 14.47
CA THR A 206 9.52 26.30 15.41
C THR A 206 9.90 25.77 16.80
N ALA A 207 9.03 25.95 17.80
CA ALA A 207 9.22 25.39 19.14
C ALA A 207 9.20 23.85 19.16
N ASP A 208 8.57 23.22 18.16
CA ASP A 208 8.45 21.76 18.03
C ASP A 208 9.62 21.13 17.25
N ALA A 209 10.65 21.92 16.92
CA ALA A 209 11.80 21.47 16.17
C ALA A 209 12.48 20.29 16.88
N ARG A 210 12.63 19.17 16.17
CA ARG A 210 13.23 17.96 16.72
C ARG A 210 14.03 17.20 15.67
N ARG A 211 15.09 16.53 16.12
CA ARG A 211 15.79 15.53 15.31
C ARG A 211 14.98 14.25 15.34
N TYR A 212 14.24 14.02 14.27
CA TYR A 212 13.36 12.86 14.12
C TYR A 212 14.16 11.56 13.96
N GLN A 213 15.28 11.62 13.23
CA GLN A 213 16.13 10.47 12.94
C GLN A 213 17.61 10.87 12.92
N PHE A 214 18.49 9.99 13.40
CA PHE A 214 19.93 10.10 13.23
C PHE A 214 20.53 8.74 12.86
N ASN A 215 21.30 8.69 11.78
CA ASN A 215 21.91 7.48 11.25
C ASN A 215 23.43 7.50 11.41
N VAL A 216 24.00 6.32 11.62
CA VAL A 216 25.46 6.07 11.57
C VAL A 216 25.71 5.00 10.53
N TRP A 217 26.52 5.32 9.53
CA TRP A 217 26.84 4.44 8.40
C TRP A 217 28.15 3.70 8.62
N ARG A 218 28.25 2.49 8.08
CA ARG A 218 29.48 1.70 8.02
C ARG A 218 30.33 2.18 6.84
N LEU A 219 31.63 1.87 6.86
CA LEU A 219 32.58 2.28 5.82
C LEU A 219 32.22 1.76 4.41
N ASN A 220 31.53 0.62 4.32
CA ASN A 220 31.04 0.03 3.07
C ASN A 220 29.71 0.65 2.58
N GLY A 221 29.18 1.66 3.28
CA GLY A 221 27.94 2.35 2.92
C GLY A 221 26.65 1.68 3.40
N THR A 222 26.70 0.57 4.14
CA THR A 222 25.51 -0.01 4.77
C THR A 222 25.14 0.72 6.07
N LEU A 223 23.84 0.79 6.41
CA LEU A 223 23.38 1.49 7.61
C LEU A 223 23.80 0.70 8.85
N GLY A 224 24.55 1.32 9.78
CA GLY A 224 25.02 0.66 11.00
C GLY A 224 24.07 0.86 12.17
N LEU A 225 23.74 2.12 12.50
CA LEU A 225 22.86 2.49 13.61
C LEU A 225 21.79 3.47 13.13
N VAL A 226 20.61 3.41 13.74
CA VAL A 226 19.59 4.46 13.67
C VAL A 226 19.15 4.84 15.08
N TYR A 227 18.99 6.13 15.32
CA TYR A 227 18.42 6.69 16.55
C TYR A 227 17.11 7.40 16.22
N ASP A 228 16.08 7.16 17.02
CA ASP A 228 14.83 7.93 16.97
C ASP A 228 14.94 9.27 17.73
N ALA A 229 13.84 10.04 17.72
CA ALA A 229 13.74 11.32 18.42
C ALA A 229 13.90 11.22 19.95
N ASN A 230 13.63 10.06 20.54
CA ASN A 230 13.80 9.77 21.97
C ASN A 230 15.22 9.24 22.28
N GLY A 231 16.09 9.10 21.28
CA GLY A 231 17.43 8.55 21.44
C GLY A 231 17.46 7.03 21.63
N ASN A 232 16.40 6.32 21.26
CA ASN A 232 16.38 4.86 21.20
C ASN A 232 17.18 4.40 19.97
N VAL A 233 18.06 3.43 20.13
CA VAL A 233 18.97 3.00 19.07
C VAL A 233 18.63 1.61 18.56
N THR A 234 18.63 1.44 17.25
CA THR A 234 18.62 0.13 16.60
C THR A 234 19.90 -0.02 15.79
N SER A 235 20.54 -1.19 15.88
CA SER A 235 21.73 -1.53 15.09
C SER A 235 21.44 -2.60 14.05
N TYR A 236 22.13 -2.52 12.92
CA TYR A 236 22.02 -3.46 11.82
C TYR A 236 23.37 -4.10 11.57
N SER A 237 23.37 -5.41 11.30
CA SER A 237 24.55 -6.16 10.86
C SER A 237 24.26 -6.94 9.60
N TYR A 238 25.30 -7.13 8.79
CA TYR A 238 25.21 -7.70 7.45
C TYR A 238 26.18 -8.86 7.31
N ASP A 239 25.92 -9.75 6.36
CA ASP A 239 26.87 -10.77 5.93
C ASP A 239 27.92 -10.21 4.95
N ASP A 240 28.82 -11.07 4.47
CA ASP A 240 29.89 -10.68 3.54
C ASP A 240 29.38 -10.24 2.15
N PHE A 241 28.08 -10.37 1.87
CA PHE A 241 27.40 -9.90 0.67
C PHE A 241 26.58 -8.62 0.91
N ASP A 242 26.78 -7.96 2.05
CA ASP A 242 26.02 -6.77 2.48
C ASP A 242 24.50 -7.01 2.62
N ARG A 243 24.08 -8.26 2.83
CA ARG A 243 22.68 -8.59 3.12
C ARG A 243 22.42 -8.51 4.61
N LEU A 244 21.28 -7.94 5.01
CA LEU A 244 20.94 -7.73 6.41
C LEU A 244 20.83 -9.06 7.17
N THR A 245 21.70 -9.30 8.14
CA THR A 245 21.73 -10.52 8.96
C THR A 245 21.09 -10.29 10.32
N TYR A 246 21.33 -9.15 10.98
CA TYR A 246 20.74 -8.84 12.28
C TYR A 246 20.10 -7.46 12.29
N THR A 247 18.98 -7.34 13.01
CA THR A 247 18.45 -6.08 13.52
C THR A 247 18.37 -6.17 15.04
N HIS A 248 19.25 -5.47 15.76
CA HIS A 248 19.21 -5.41 17.22
C HIS A 248 18.47 -4.15 17.66
N TYR A 249 17.45 -4.31 18.49
CA TYR A 249 16.62 -3.21 18.96
C TYR A 249 17.21 -2.55 20.20
N SER A 250 16.65 -1.40 20.57
CA SER A 250 17.09 -0.59 21.70
C SER A 250 17.07 -1.36 23.04
N SER A 251 18.04 -1.08 23.90
CA SER A 251 18.03 -1.50 25.29
C SER A 251 16.84 -0.84 26.02
N PRO A 252 16.08 -1.59 26.83
CA PRO A 252 15.01 -1.00 27.65
C PRO A 252 15.55 -0.03 28.72
N ASN A 253 16.84 -0.11 29.03
CA ASN A 253 17.49 0.71 30.05
C ASN A 253 18.27 1.86 29.43
N ARG A 254 18.09 3.05 30.00
CA ARG A 254 18.93 4.23 29.77
C ARG A 254 19.93 4.38 30.90
N ALA A 255 21.11 4.90 30.60
CA ALA A 255 22.10 5.26 31.63
C ALA A 255 21.62 6.42 32.51
N ALA A 256 20.92 7.40 31.94
CA ALA A 256 20.21 8.46 32.65
C ALA A 256 19.01 8.99 31.82
N PRO A 257 18.02 9.66 32.43
CA PRO A 257 16.95 10.34 31.70
C PRO A 257 17.51 11.32 30.64
N GLY A 258 16.95 11.29 29.44
CA GLY A 258 17.37 12.14 28.32
C GLY A 258 18.65 11.70 27.59
N GLN A 259 19.29 10.58 27.98
CA GLN A 259 20.44 10.03 27.27
C GLN A 259 20.06 9.02 26.19
N LEU A 260 20.97 8.86 25.22
CA LEU A 260 20.91 7.81 24.20
C LEU A 260 20.97 6.43 24.85
N THR A 261 20.31 5.47 24.22
CA THR A 261 20.37 4.05 24.57
C THR A 261 21.51 3.36 23.81
N VAL A 262 21.71 2.07 24.11
CA VAL A 262 22.57 1.14 23.35
C VAL A 262 21.71 0.04 22.75
N ALA A 263 22.15 -0.58 21.66
CA ALA A 263 21.44 -1.72 21.07
C ALA A 263 21.58 -2.95 21.99
N ASN A 264 20.53 -3.74 22.11
CA ASN A 264 20.49 -4.92 22.95
C ASN A 264 20.95 -6.16 22.17
N GLY A 265 22.06 -6.77 22.62
CA GLY A 265 22.59 -7.99 22.00
C GLY A 265 21.66 -9.20 22.07
N ALA A 266 20.69 -9.22 23.00
CA ALA A 266 19.75 -10.32 23.18
C ALA A 266 18.37 -10.08 22.52
N ASP A 267 18.06 -8.85 22.12
CA ASP A 267 16.77 -8.48 21.53
C ASP A 267 16.94 -8.13 20.06
N TYR A 268 16.72 -9.11 19.19
CA TYR A 268 17.02 -9.00 17.77
C TYR A 268 16.19 -9.90 16.87
N ASP A 269 16.02 -9.44 15.63
CA ASP A 269 15.67 -10.29 14.50
C ASP A 269 16.95 -10.75 13.78
N LEU A 270 16.94 -12.00 13.29
CA LEU A 270 18.04 -12.60 12.53
C LEU A 270 17.53 -13.22 11.23
N TYR A 271 18.23 -12.96 10.13
CA TYR A 271 17.87 -13.40 8.79
C TYR A 271 18.92 -14.34 8.21
N GLY A 272 18.44 -15.40 7.56
CA GLY A 272 19.26 -16.35 6.79
C GLY A 272 18.88 -16.31 5.32
N TYR A 273 19.85 -16.56 4.44
CA TYR A 273 19.68 -16.48 3.00
C TYR A 273 20.27 -17.69 2.28
N ASP A 274 19.72 -18.03 1.12
CA ASP A 274 20.35 -18.95 0.18
C ASP A 274 21.40 -18.25 -0.72
N ALA A 275 21.99 -19.01 -1.65
CA ALA A 275 22.97 -18.50 -2.61
C ALA A 275 22.37 -17.56 -3.67
N ASN A 276 21.05 -17.59 -3.87
CA ASN A 276 20.34 -16.70 -4.80
C ASN A 276 19.90 -15.39 -4.13
N GLY A 277 20.13 -15.23 -2.83
CA GLY A 277 19.70 -14.06 -2.07
C GLY A 277 18.30 -14.17 -1.48
N ASN A 278 17.61 -15.29 -1.64
CA ASN A 278 16.29 -15.48 -1.04
C ASN A 278 16.42 -15.67 0.47
N ARG A 279 15.55 -15.01 1.25
CA ARG A 279 15.51 -15.19 2.71
C ARG A 279 14.96 -16.56 3.07
N THR A 280 15.79 -17.47 3.55
CA THR A 280 15.42 -18.85 3.94
C THR A 280 14.97 -18.95 5.39
N SER A 281 15.39 -18.03 6.26
CA SER A 281 14.95 -18.01 7.66
C SER A 281 14.80 -16.60 8.21
N TRP A 282 13.86 -16.44 9.14
CA TRP A 282 13.66 -15.24 9.94
C TRP A 282 13.42 -15.63 11.40
N ARG A 283 14.45 -15.51 12.22
CA ARG A 283 14.32 -15.57 13.68
C ARG A 283 13.77 -14.24 14.16
N ARG A 284 12.71 -14.29 14.96
CA ARG A 284 12.08 -13.16 15.62
C ARG A 284 12.74 -12.87 16.96
N ARG A 285 12.45 -11.70 17.53
CA ARG A 285 12.93 -11.23 18.85
C ARG A 285 12.79 -12.24 19.99
N ASP A 286 11.71 -13.03 20.01
CA ASP A 286 11.47 -14.08 21.02
C ASP A 286 12.20 -15.42 20.74
N GLY A 287 12.93 -15.52 19.63
CA GLY A 287 13.63 -16.72 19.21
C GLY A 287 12.85 -17.64 18.29
N THR A 288 11.57 -17.37 18.03
CA THR A 288 10.78 -18.12 17.05
C THR A 288 11.37 -17.97 15.66
N VAL A 289 11.45 -19.04 14.87
CA VAL A 289 12.04 -19.02 13.51
C VAL A 289 10.98 -19.33 12.46
N ILE A 290 10.85 -18.43 11.48
CA ILE A 290 10.07 -18.64 10.26
C ILE A 290 11.01 -19.11 9.16
N GLY A 291 10.82 -20.30 8.64
CA GLY A 291 11.50 -20.82 7.46
C GLY A 291 10.73 -20.53 6.17
N TYR A 292 11.46 -20.37 5.08
CA TYR A 292 10.93 -20.17 3.73
C TYR A 292 11.60 -21.13 2.75
N GLY A 293 10.80 -21.75 1.88
CA GLY A 293 11.27 -22.55 0.75
C GLY A 293 10.90 -21.88 -0.57
N TYR A 294 11.77 -22.02 -1.56
CA TYR A 294 11.64 -21.38 -2.87
C TYR A 294 11.73 -22.42 -3.99
N ASP A 295 11.03 -22.17 -5.09
CA ASP A 295 11.24 -22.91 -6.33
C ASP A 295 12.43 -22.36 -7.13
N ALA A 296 12.73 -23.00 -8.26
CA ALA A 296 13.84 -22.61 -9.15
C ALA A 296 13.64 -21.22 -9.82
N LEU A 297 12.47 -20.60 -9.68
CA LEU A 297 12.17 -19.24 -10.14
C LEU A 297 12.17 -18.23 -8.98
N ASN A 298 12.74 -18.60 -7.82
CA ASN A 298 12.80 -17.78 -6.61
C ASN A 298 11.43 -17.37 -6.07
N ARG A 299 10.37 -18.15 -6.34
CA ARG A 299 9.03 -17.92 -5.78
C ARG A 299 8.89 -18.73 -4.49
N VAL A 300 8.31 -18.12 -3.45
CA VAL A 300 8.03 -18.82 -2.18
C VAL A 300 7.04 -19.94 -2.43
N VAL A 301 7.41 -21.18 -2.12
CA VAL A 301 6.55 -22.37 -2.20
C VAL A 301 6.16 -22.94 -0.85
N SER A 302 6.91 -22.59 0.20
CA SER A 302 6.60 -22.99 1.58
C SER A 302 7.01 -21.92 2.58
N LYS A 303 6.23 -21.79 3.66
CA LYS A 303 6.54 -20.98 4.84
C LYS A 303 6.12 -21.77 6.08
N GLY A 304 6.92 -21.77 7.15
CA GLY A 304 6.59 -22.55 8.33
C GLY A 304 7.56 -22.31 9.48
N GLY A 305 7.37 -22.98 10.62
CA GLY A 305 8.24 -22.80 11.78
C GLY A 305 7.67 -23.32 13.08
N ALA A 306 8.48 -23.30 14.14
CA ALA A 306 7.95 -23.57 15.49
C ALA A 306 6.88 -22.51 15.83
N SER A 307 5.69 -22.94 16.27
CA SER A 307 4.57 -22.04 16.60
C SER A 307 4.03 -21.21 15.42
N ILE A 308 4.30 -21.64 14.18
CA ILE A 308 3.80 -21.04 12.95
C ILE A 308 3.21 -22.15 12.09
N ALA A 309 2.00 -21.95 11.57
CA ALA A 309 1.39 -22.95 10.72
C ALA A 309 2.17 -23.08 9.40
N ASP A 310 2.47 -24.31 8.99
CA ASP A 310 3.09 -24.55 7.69
C ASP A 310 2.10 -24.21 6.57
N VAL A 311 2.53 -23.35 5.65
CA VAL A 311 1.79 -22.86 4.50
C VAL A 311 2.51 -23.27 3.22
N THR A 312 1.75 -23.81 2.27
CA THR A 312 2.19 -24.14 0.91
C THR A 312 1.58 -23.16 -0.09
N TYR A 313 2.39 -22.68 -1.03
CA TYR A 313 1.99 -21.81 -2.13
C TYR A 313 2.15 -22.56 -3.46
N VAL A 314 1.10 -22.55 -4.27
CA VAL A 314 1.05 -23.25 -5.55
C VAL A 314 0.81 -22.25 -6.66
N TYR A 315 1.64 -22.30 -7.70
CA TYR A 315 1.55 -21.40 -8.85
C TYR A 315 1.28 -22.17 -10.13
N ASP A 316 0.65 -21.50 -11.09
CA ASP A 316 0.64 -21.98 -12.47
C ASP A 316 1.96 -21.63 -13.21
N LEU A 317 2.04 -22.07 -14.47
CA LEU A 317 3.20 -21.82 -15.34
C LEU A 317 3.38 -20.34 -15.71
N SER A 318 2.34 -19.50 -15.53
CA SER A 318 2.40 -18.05 -15.74
C SER A 318 2.79 -17.30 -14.45
N GLY A 319 3.01 -18.01 -13.34
CA GLY A 319 3.38 -17.41 -12.07
C GLY A 319 2.24 -16.89 -11.21
N ARG A 320 0.99 -17.21 -11.56
CA ARG A 320 -0.19 -16.83 -10.78
C ARG A 320 -0.47 -17.86 -9.70
N ALA A 321 -0.83 -17.41 -8.50
CA ALA A 321 -1.17 -18.31 -7.40
C ALA A 321 -2.47 -19.06 -7.70
N THR A 322 -2.45 -20.39 -7.65
CA THR A 322 -3.66 -21.22 -7.80
C THR A 322 -4.18 -21.71 -6.45
N SER A 323 -3.30 -21.80 -5.45
CA SER A 323 -3.67 -22.12 -4.08
C SER A 323 -2.63 -21.61 -3.08
N THR A 324 -3.12 -21.14 -1.93
CA THR A 324 -2.33 -20.99 -0.71
C THR A 324 -3.07 -21.73 0.41
N HIS A 325 -2.44 -22.75 0.99
CA HIS A 325 -3.10 -23.62 1.97
C HIS A 325 -2.17 -24.03 3.11
N PHE A 326 -2.75 -24.35 4.27
CA PHE A 326 -1.99 -24.97 5.35
C PHE A 326 -1.60 -26.39 4.95
N THR A 327 -0.31 -26.71 5.05
CA THR A 327 0.26 -28.00 4.60
C THR A 327 -0.38 -29.19 5.31
N GLY A 328 -0.66 -29.07 6.62
CA GLY A 328 -1.21 -30.17 7.41
C GLY A 328 -2.70 -30.44 7.18
N SER A 329 -3.52 -29.39 6.99
CA SER A 329 -4.97 -29.53 6.89
C SER A 329 -5.51 -29.45 5.45
N GLY A 330 -4.71 -28.94 4.51
CA GLY A 330 -5.15 -28.61 3.15
C GLY A 330 -6.16 -27.45 3.08
N GLN A 331 -6.56 -26.87 4.21
CA GLN A 331 -7.47 -25.73 4.25
C GLN A 331 -6.73 -24.47 3.80
N GLY A 332 -7.40 -23.66 2.97
CA GLY A 332 -6.79 -22.44 2.46
C GLY A 332 -7.67 -21.72 1.47
N VAL A 333 -7.00 -20.98 0.58
CA VAL A 333 -7.60 -20.17 -0.47
C VAL A 333 -7.19 -20.75 -1.81
N THR A 334 -8.14 -20.86 -2.73
CA THR A 334 -7.91 -21.37 -4.09
C THR A 334 -8.46 -20.40 -5.12
N TYR A 335 -7.79 -20.34 -6.27
CA TYR A 335 -8.08 -19.41 -7.34
C TYR A 335 -8.19 -20.14 -8.67
N THR A 336 -9.08 -19.64 -9.53
CA THR A 336 -9.08 -20.00 -10.94
C THR A 336 -8.99 -18.72 -11.77
N TYR A 337 -8.51 -18.85 -13.00
CA TYR A 337 -8.31 -17.73 -13.90
C TYR A 337 -9.00 -17.98 -15.24
N ASP A 338 -9.44 -16.90 -15.88
CA ASP A 338 -9.87 -16.96 -17.28
C ASP A 338 -8.67 -16.99 -18.24
N THR A 339 -8.97 -17.15 -19.53
CA THR A 339 -7.97 -17.23 -20.60
C THR A 339 -7.17 -15.93 -20.79
N ALA A 340 -7.66 -14.80 -20.25
CA ALA A 340 -7.04 -13.49 -20.35
C ALA A 340 -6.18 -13.14 -19.13
N GLY A 341 -5.98 -14.06 -18.18
CA GLY A 341 -5.15 -13.77 -17.01
C GLY A 341 -5.92 -13.51 -15.73
N ARG A 342 -7.23 -13.23 -15.81
CA ARG A 342 -7.99 -12.56 -14.74
C ARG A 342 -8.61 -13.58 -13.80
N GLN A 343 -8.62 -13.27 -12.50
CA GLN A 343 -9.15 -14.18 -11.47
C GLN A 343 -10.64 -14.39 -11.65
N ARG A 344 -11.08 -15.61 -11.93
CA ARG A 344 -12.49 -15.96 -12.13
C ARG A 344 -13.17 -16.39 -10.84
N THR A 345 -12.44 -17.04 -9.95
CA THR A 345 -12.99 -17.50 -8.66
C THR A 345 -12.01 -17.28 -7.52
N GLU A 346 -12.56 -17.18 -6.33
CA GLU A 346 -11.85 -17.27 -5.06
C GLU A 346 -12.65 -18.18 -4.14
N ALA A 347 -12.03 -19.22 -3.59
CA ALA A 347 -12.70 -20.11 -2.67
C ALA A 347 -11.91 -20.31 -1.37
N SER A 348 -12.60 -20.16 -0.24
CA SER A 348 -12.08 -20.41 1.11
C SER A 348 -13.19 -20.95 2.00
N LEU A 349 -12.84 -21.75 3.01
CA LEU A 349 -13.81 -22.36 3.94
C LEU A 349 -14.95 -23.13 3.22
N GLY A 350 -14.65 -23.77 2.07
CA GLY A 350 -15.63 -24.49 1.25
C GLY A 350 -16.63 -23.60 0.50
N ARG A 351 -16.42 -22.29 0.47
CA ARG A 351 -17.31 -21.29 -0.14
C ARG A 351 -16.62 -20.63 -1.31
N THR A 352 -17.30 -20.54 -2.45
CA THR A 352 -16.73 -20.00 -3.70
C THR A 352 -17.41 -18.69 -4.08
N LEU A 353 -16.60 -17.68 -4.37
CA LEU A 353 -16.99 -16.45 -5.05
C LEU A 353 -16.70 -16.58 -6.54
N ILE A 354 -17.56 -15.98 -7.37
CA ILE A 354 -17.40 -15.96 -8.82
C ILE A 354 -17.40 -14.51 -9.32
N TYR A 355 -16.47 -14.21 -10.22
CA TYR A 355 -16.31 -12.90 -10.82
C TYR A 355 -16.53 -12.95 -12.34
N GLU A 356 -17.15 -11.90 -12.87
CA GLU A 356 -17.23 -11.65 -14.30
C GLU A 356 -16.65 -10.27 -14.61
N TYR A 357 -16.19 -10.12 -15.85
CA TYR A 357 -15.46 -8.95 -16.30
C TYR A 357 -15.94 -8.46 -17.67
N ASP A 358 -15.86 -7.16 -17.90
CA ASP A 358 -16.00 -6.60 -19.24
C ASP A 358 -14.72 -6.80 -20.09
N LYS A 359 -14.71 -6.26 -21.31
CA LYS A 359 -13.57 -6.33 -22.23
C LYS A 359 -12.38 -5.45 -21.81
N SER A 360 -12.63 -4.46 -20.95
CA SER A 360 -11.61 -3.55 -20.40
C SER A 360 -10.98 -4.10 -19.12
N GLY A 361 -11.45 -5.24 -18.61
CA GLY A 361 -10.94 -5.86 -17.39
C GLY A 361 -11.62 -5.40 -16.11
N ASN A 362 -12.70 -4.61 -16.18
CA ASN A 362 -13.43 -4.18 -14.99
C ASN A 362 -14.31 -5.32 -14.48
N ARG A 363 -14.33 -5.55 -13.16
CA ARG A 363 -15.21 -6.54 -12.53
C ARG A 363 -16.67 -6.10 -12.58
N THR A 364 -17.45 -6.70 -13.47
CA THR A 364 -18.87 -6.39 -13.70
C THR A 364 -19.82 -7.21 -12.84
N ARG A 365 -19.37 -8.31 -12.22
CA ARG A 365 -20.21 -9.13 -11.34
C ARG A 365 -19.45 -9.72 -10.18
N LEU A 366 -20.10 -9.78 -9.03
CA LEU A 366 -19.72 -10.56 -7.85
C LEU A 366 -20.87 -11.49 -7.49
N THR A 367 -20.63 -12.80 -7.47
CA THR A 367 -21.61 -13.81 -7.05
C THR A 367 -21.15 -14.48 -5.76
N TRP A 368 -22.03 -14.52 -4.76
CA TRP A 368 -21.81 -15.18 -3.47
C TRP A 368 -22.09 -16.69 -3.54
N PRO A 369 -21.68 -17.47 -2.51
CA PRO A 369 -21.85 -18.92 -2.50
C PRO A 369 -23.31 -19.40 -2.57
N ASP A 370 -24.27 -18.56 -2.16
CA ASP A 370 -25.71 -18.85 -2.21
C ASP A 370 -26.35 -18.54 -3.58
N GLY A 371 -25.56 -18.13 -4.57
CA GLY A 371 -26.00 -17.79 -5.92
C GLY A 371 -26.57 -16.38 -6.08
N ASN A 372 -26.75 -15.62 -4.99
CA ASN A 372 -27.06 -14.20 -5.10
C ASN A 372 -25.87 -13.45 -5.69
N TYR A 373 -26.13 -12.33 -6.35
CA TYR A 373 -25.09 -11.56 -7.01
C TYR A 373 -25.45 -10.08 -7.12
N VAL A 374 -24.40 -9.28 -7.31
CA VAL A 374 -24.51 -7.88 -7.72
C VAL A 374 -23.85 -7.68 -9.07
N VAL A 375 -24.39 -6.74 -9.83
CA VAL A 375 -23.85 -6.31 -11.13
C VAL A 375 -23.34 -4.89 -11.01
N ASN A 376 -22.07 -4.70 -11.31
CA ASN A 376 -21.42 -3.40 -11.38
C ASN A 376 -21.47 -2.88 -12.81
N THR A 377 -21.97 -1.67 -12.98
CA THR A 377 -21.86 -0.93 -14.24
C THR A 377 -20.75 0.09 -14.09
N VAL A 378 -19.82 0.08 -15.04
CA VAL A 378 -18.79 1.11 -15.17
C VAL A 378 -19.10 2.06 -16.32
N ASP A 379 -18.61 3.28 -16.21
CA ASP A 379 -18.63 4.22 -17.31
C ASP A 379 -17.43 4.00 -18.26
N ALA A 380 -17.34 4.76 -19.36
CA ALA A 380 -16.26 4.57 -20.33
C ALA A 380 -14.88 5.03 -19.82
N ALA A 381 -14.85 5.71 -18.67
CA ALA A 381 -13.64 6.03 -17.92
C ALA A 381 -13.28 4.96 -16.87
N ASN A 382 -13.92 3.78 -16.92
CA ASN A 382 -13.73 2.66 -15.99
C ASN A 382 -14.08 2.98 -14.53
N ARG A 383 -14.97 3.95 -14.29
CA ARG A 383 -15.41 4.31 -12.93
C ARG A 383 -16.73 3.63 -12.59
N LEU A 384 -16.91 3.22 -11.33
CA LEU A 384 -18.13 2.55 -10.87
C LEU A 384 -19.27 3.56 -10.98
N LYS A 385 -20.23 3.29 -11.85
CA LYS A 385 -21.38 4.17 -12.09
C LYS A 385 -22.62 3.67 -11.38
N ALA A 386 -22.80 2.35 -11.30
CA ALA A 386 -23.95 1.78 -10.64
C ALA A 386 -23.69 0.37 -10.10
N VAL A 387 -24.47 -0.02 -9.09
CA VAL A 387 -24.58 -1.38 -8.57
C VAL A 387 -26.04 -1.80 -8.63
N ALA A 388 -26.35 -2.93 -9.25
CA ALA A 388 -27.69 -3.52 -9.31
C ALA A 388 -27.77 -4.83 -8.52
N LEU A 389 -28.92 -5.08 -7.89
CA LEU A 389 -29.23 -6.30 -7.15
C LEU A 389 -30.13 -7.20 -8.02
N THR A 390 -29.63 -8.37 -8.46
CA THR A 390 -30.31 -9.48 -9.21
C THR A 390 -31.22 -9.15 -10.42
N THR A 391 -31.65 -7.90 -10.59
CA THR A 391 -32.54 -7.36 -11.63
C THR A 391 -31.90 -6.07 -12.14
N ASN A 392 -32.17 -5.71 -13.40
CA ASN A 392 -31.40 -4.69 -14.14
C ASN A 392 -31.54 -3.24 -13.63
N ALA A 393 -32.33 -2.96 -12.59
CA ALA A 393 -32.43 -1.61 -12.03
C ALA A 393 -31.27 -1.34 -11.06
N PRO A 394 -30.51 -0.24 -11.23
CA PRO A 394 -29.52 0.20 -10.26
C PRO A 394 -30.11 0.39 -8.87
N PHE A 395 -29.52 -0.28 -7.87
CA PHE A 395 -29.78 -0.01 -6.45
C PHE A 395 -28.89 1.10 -5.92
N LEU A 396 -27.70 1.27 -6.48
CA LEU A 396 -26.83 2.41 -6.23
C LEU A 396 -26.48 3.03 -7.58
N THR A 397 -26.61 4.34 -7.69
CA THR A 397 -26.09 5.11 -8.83
C THR A 397 -25.20 6.23 -8.33
N TYR A 398 -24.01 6.36 -8.90
CA TYR A 398 -23.11 7.47 -8.65
C TYR A 398 -23.26 8.56 -9.71
N GLY A 399 -23.32 9.80 -9.25
CA GLY A 399 -23.14 10.98 -10.07
C GLY A 399 -21.70 11.49 -9.99
N PHE A 400 -21.23 12.04 -11.10
CA PHE A 400 -19.90 12.62 -11.21
C PHE A 400 -20.00 14.05 -11.72
N ASP A 401 -19.06 14.91 -11.36
CA ASP A 401 -18.88 16.17 -12.06
C ASP A 401 -18.05 15.99 -13.34
N ILE A 402 -17.96 17.07 -14.12
CA ILE A 402 -17.20 17.12 -15.36
C ILE A 402 -15.71 16.79 -15.18
N TRP A 403 -15.17 16.88 -13.96
CA TRP A 403 -13.78 16.55 -13.62
C TRP A 403 -13.59 15.10 -13.23
N GLY A 404 -14.70 14.37 -13.17
CA GLY A 404 -14.75 12.96 -12.88
C GLY A 404 -14.77 12.62 -11.40
N ARG A 405 -15.03 13.60 -10.54
CA ARG A 405 -15.13 13.42 -9.09
C ARG A 405 -16.53 12.98 -8.72
N ARG A 406 -16.67 12.08 -7.76
CA ARG A 406 -17.98 11.61 -7.29
C ARG A 406 -18.71 12.75 -6.56
N THR A 407 -19.85 13.20 -7.08
CA THR A 407 -20.66 14.28 -6.49
C THR A 407 -21.94 13.79 -5.82
N SER A 408 -22.43 12.61 -6.20
CA SER A 408 -23.61 12.03 -5.57
C SER A 408 -23.60 10.50 -5.57
N ALA A 409 -24.33 9.92 -4.63
CA ALA A 409 -24.68 8.51 -4.56
C ALA A 409 -26.17 8.42 -4.20
N SER A 410 -26.97 7.82 -5.06
CA SER A 410 -28.40 7.61 -4.83
C SER A 410 -28.66 6.13 -4.60
N TYR A 411 -29.25 5.79 -3.46
CA TYR A 411 -29.50 4.42 -3.04
C TYR A 411 -30.98 4.04 -3.19
N GLY A 412 -31.25 2.77 -3.48
CA GLY A 412 -32.59 2.19 -3.56
C GLY A 412 -33.30 2.14 -2.21
N THR A 413 -32.58 2.41 -1.11
CA THR A 413 -33.15 2.66 0.23
C THR A 413 -33.88 4.02 0.32
N GLY A 414 -33.72 4.89 -0.67
CA GLY A 414 -34.17 6.29 -0.63
C GLY A 414 -33.11 7.25 -0.08
N ALA A 415 -32.00 6.74 0.46
CA ALA A 415 -30.90 7.57 0.93
C ALA A 415 -30.14 8.21 -0.24
N THR A 416 -29.60 9.41 -0.03
CA THR A 416 -28.61 10.02 -0.91
C THR A 416 -27.38 10.48 -0.14
N THR A 417 -26.26 10.54 -0.83
CA THR A 417 -25.05 11.18 -0.33
C THR A 417 -24.55 12.15 -1.38
N THR A 418 -24.15 13.35 -0.98
CA THR A 418 -23.62 14.37 -1.88
C THR A 418 -22.28 14.87 -1.39
N TRP A 419 -21.35 15.08 -2.33
CA TRP A 419 -20.02 15.61 -2.07
C TRP A 419 -19.83 16.90 -2.85
N GLY A 420 -19.34 17.94 -2.17
CA GLY A 420 -18.90 19.18 -2.78
C GLY A 420 -17.39 19.34 -2.65
N PHE A 421 -16.78 19.90 -3.68
CA PHE A 421 -15.34 20.10 -3.75
C PHE A 421 -15.02 21.53 -4.14
N ASP A 422 -13.87 22.01 -3.68
CA ASP A 422 -13.28 23.21 -4.23
C ASP A 422 -12.62 22.95 -5.59
N VAL A 423 -12.04 24.01 -6.15
CA VAL A 423 -11.26 23.98 -7.39
C VAL A 423 -9.94 23.18 -7.26
N GLY A 424 -9.47 22.92 -6.03
CA GLY A 424 -8.25 22.18 -5.72
C GLY A 424 -8.43 20.71 -5.44
N ASN A 425 -9.62 20.18 -5.74
CA ASN A 425 -9.97 18.79 -5.49
C ASN A 425 -9.93 18.44 -3.99
N GLN A 426 -10.23 19.39 -3.12
CA GLN A 426 -10.46 19.14 -1.70
C GLN A 426 -11.97 19.13 -1.43
N MET A 427 -12.44 18.14 -0.69
CA MET A 427 -13.86 18.04 -0.31
C MET A 427 -14.21 19.12 0.71
N THR A 428 -15.03 20.08 0.31
CA THR A 428 -15.50 21.19 1.15
C THR A 428 -16.84 20.91 1.80
N SER A 429 -17.62 19.97 1.26
CA SER A 429 -18.87 19.53 1.87
C SER A 429 -19.18 18.06 1.64
N LEU A 430 -19.88 17.48 2.59
CA LEU A 430 -20.44 16.13 2.55
C LEU A 430 -21.84 16.21 3.15
N ALA A 431 -22.84 15.62 2.51
CA ALA A 431 -24.15 15.48 3.13
C ALA A 431 -24.73 14.07 2.91
N HIS A 432 -25.44 13.58 3.91
CA HIS A 432 -26.27 12.39 3.84
C HIS A 432 -27.71 12.81 4.08
N ASP A 433 -28.57 12.53 3.11
CA ASP A 433 -30.03 12.62 3.22
C ASP A 433 -30.52 11.18 3.37
N LEU A 434 -31.05 10.86 4.55
CA LEU A 434 -31.41 9.50 4.93
C LEU A 434 -32.94 9.33 4.97
N PRO A 435 -33.45 8.10 4.85
CA PRO A 435 -34.89 7.86 4.90
C PRO A 435 -35.51 8.36 6.21
N GLY A 436 -36.40 9.34 6.08
CA GLY A 436 -36.94 10.10 7.20
C GLY A 436 -35.90 11.12 7.68
N ALA A 437 -36.10 12.39 7.33
CA ALA A 437 -35.17 13.52 7.46
C ALA A 437 -34.57 13.77 8.87
N THR A 438 -34.97 13.01 9.90
CA THR A 438 -34.43 13.07 11.26
C THR A 438 -32.92 12.81 11.33
N GLN A 439 -32.40 11.93 10.46
CA GLN A 439 -30.98 11.55 10.49
C GLN A 439 -30.15 12.20 9.38
N ASP A 440 -30.70 13.21 8.70
CA ASP A 440 -29.95 13.96 7.71
C ASP A 440 -28.80 14.71 8.36
N VAL A 441 -27.67 14.80 7.67
CA VAL A 441 -26.51 15.54 8.13
C VAL A 441 -25.77 16.16 6.96
N ALA A 442 -25.29 17.38 7.17
CA ALA A 442 -24.37 18.07 6.29
C ALA A 442 -23.12 18.48 7.08
N PHE A 443 -21.97 18.32 6.44
CA PHE A 443 -20.66 18.69 6.91
C PHE A 443 -20.06 19.75 6.00
N GLY A 444 -19.39 20.73 6.58
CA GLY A 444 -18.52 21.68 5.88
C GLY A 444 -17.10 21.58 6.41
N PHE A 445 -16.09 21.64 5.52
CA PHE A 445 -14.68 21.48 5.88
C PHE A 445 -13.83 22.67 5.43
N ASP A 446 -12.97 23.13 6.33
CA ASP A 446 -11.95 24.14 6.06
C ASP A 446 -10.55 23.54 6.10
N TYR A 447 -9.67 23.99 5.19
CA TYR A 447 -8.30 23.50 5.09
C TYR A 447 -7.27 24.62 5.19
N ASN A 448 -6.12 24.30 5.78
CA ASN A 448 -4.93 25.15 5.67
C ASN A 448 -4.13 24.86 4.38
N ALA A 449 -3.10 25.66 4.10
CA ALA A 449 -2.26 25.52 2.91
C ALA A 449 -1.46 24.19 2.83
N ALA A 450 -1.31 23.47 3.94
CA ALA A 450 -0.75 22.12 3.92
C ALA A 450 -1.75 21.07 3.40
N GLY A 451 -3.04 21.39 3.41
CA GLY A 451 -4.16 20.50 3.09
C GLY A 451 -4.77 19.80 4.31
N GLN A 452 -4.45 20.27 5.51
CA GLN A 452 -4.97 19.69 6.76
C GLN A 452 -6.30 20.36 7.12
N THR A 453 -7.27 19.58 7.60
CA THR A 453 -8.54 20.10 8.10
C THR A 453 -8.31 20.92 9.37
N VAL A 454 -8.78 22.16 9.38
CA VAL A 454 -8.70 23.10 10.52
C VAL A 454 -10.06 23.48 11.08
N GLY A 455 -11.14 23.14 10.37
CA GLY A 455 -12.51 23.39 10.78
C GLY A 455 -13.46 22.34 10.19
N GLN A 456 -14.44 21.94 10.99
CA GLN A 456 -15.56 21.11 10.56
C GLN A 456 -16.85 21.67 11.16
N THR A 457 -17.85 21.90 10.31
CA THR A 457 -19.22 22.18 10.73
C THR A 457 -20.06 20.92 10.58
N VAL A 458 -21.05 20.73 11.44
CA VAL A 458 -21.97 19.58 11.42
C VAL A 458 -23.39 20.09 11.64
N SER A 459 -24.30 19.85 10.69
CA SER A 459 -25.67 20.37 10.77
C SER A 459 -26.56 19.61 11.75
N ASN A 460 -26.20 18.36 12.09
CA ASN A 460 -26.95 17.49 12.98
C ASN A 460 -26.07 17.03 14.14
N GLY A 461 -26.44 17.45 15.36
CA GLY A 461 -25.71 17.14 16.59
C GLY A 461 -25.61 15.64 16.91
N ALA A 462 -26.45 14.79 16.32
CA ALA A 462 -26.36 13.34 16.49
C ALA A 462 -25.05 12.73 15.94
N TYR A 463 -24.40 13.44 15.00
CA TYR A 463 -23.13 13.04 14.40
C TYR A 463 -21.91 13.65 15.09
N VAL A 464 -22.13 14.49 16.11
CA VAL A 464 -21.06 15.08 16.90
C VAL A 464 -20.68 14.11 18.01
N TRP A 465 -19.42 13.70 18.02
CA TRP A 465 -18.88 12.91 19.11
C TRP A 465 -18.78 13.77 20.38
N ASN A 466 -19.49 13.36 21.43
CA ASN A 466 -19.52 14.03 22.74
C ASN A 466 -18.81 13.21 23.83
N GLY A 467 -17.97 12.25 23.45
CA GLY A 467 -17.21 11.45 24.40
C GLY A 467 -16.15 12.30 25.13
N GLU A 468 -15.67 11.80 26.27
CA GLU A 468 -14.58 12.45 26.97
C GLU A 468 -13.28 12.34 26.14
N THR A 469 -12.67 13.47 25.83
CA THR A 469 -11.28 13.50 25.39
C THR A 469 -10.40 13.07 26.56
N VAL A 470 -10.13 11.77 26.67
CA VAL A 470 -9.17 11.28 27.66
C VAL A 470 -7.78 11.69 27.18
N SER A 471 -7.24 12.77 27.72
CA SER A 471 -5.84 13.13 27.51
C SER A 471 -4.96 12.05 28.13
N ARG A 472 -4.43 11.17 27.28
CA ARG A 472 -3.50 10.11 27.68
C ARG A 472 -2.07 10.59 27.53
N ASN A 473 -1.58 11.28 28.55
CA ASN A 473 -0.16 11.62 28.66
C ASN A 473 0.63 10.38 29.11
N VAL A 474 0.84 9.45 28.19
CA VAL A 474 1.63 8.24 28.43
C VAL A 474 3.10 8.56 28.24
N THR A 475 3.91 8.26 29.25
CA THR A 475 5.37 8.31 29.14
C THR A 475 5.86 7.07 28.39
N ALA A 476 6.58 7.29 27.29
CA ALA A 476 7.21 6.20 26.54
C ALA A 476 8.49 5.70 27.23
N ASP A 477 8.72 4.39 27.21
CA ASP A 477 9.99 3.78 27.62
C ASP A 477 11.05 3.82 26.49
N ALA A 478 12.20 3.18 26.70
CA ALA A 478 13.29 3.12 25.72
C ALA A 478 13.03 2.19 24.50
N LEU A 479 11.82 1.64 24.40
CA LEU A 479 11.32 0.82 23.30
C LEU A 479 10.06 1.44 22.66
N ASN A 480 9.74 2.70 22.99
CA ASN A 480 8.53 3.41 22.55
C ASN A 480 7.21 2.77 23.02
N ARG A 481 7.23 2.04 24.15
CA ARG A 481 6.05 1.43 24.77
C ARG A 481 5.53 2.30 25.92
N ASP A 482 4.29 2.07 26.33
CA ASP A 482 3.79 2.61 27.60
C ASP A 482 4.66 2.12 28.77
N ALA A 483 5.39 3.04 29.40
CA ALA A 483 6.36 2.71 30.45
C ALA A 483 5.72 2.10 31.71
N ALA A 484 4.49 2.50 32.05
CA ALA A 484 3.81 1.98 33.23
C ALA A 484 3.36 0.54 33.02
N ILE A 485 2.84 0.24 31.82
CA ILE A 485 2.49 -1.13 31.43
C ILE A 485 3.75 -2.00 31.31
N ALA A 486 4.81 -1.48 30.68
CA ALA A 486 6.09 -2.19 30.54
C ALA A 486 6.69 -2.58 31.89
N ALA A 487 6.65 -1.69 32.89
CA ALA A 487 7.15 -1.95 34.24
C ALA A 487 6.42 -3.09 34.97
N THR A 488 5.20 -3.43 34.55
CA THR A 488 4.41 -4.54 35.10
C THR A 488 4.46 -5.81 34.23
N GLY A 489 5.31 -5.83 33.20
CA GLY A 489 5.46 -6.98 32.31
C GLY A 489 4.33 -7.11 31.28
N GLY A 490 3.64 -6.02 30.93
CA GLY A 490 2.51 -6.05 30.01
C GLY A 490 2.86 -6.23 28.53
N TYR A 491 4.12 -6.52 28.17
CA TYR A 491 4.55 -6.78 26.78
C TYR A 491 5.34 -8.09 26.68
N ASP A 492 5.19 -8.80 25.57
CA ASP A 492 5.99 -10.00 25.27
C ASP A 492 7.41 -9.66 24.75
N ALA A 493 8.22 -10.69 24.49
CA ALA A 493 9.58 -10.53 23.96
C ALA A 493 9.62 -10.03 22.50
N ARG A 494 8.51 -10.11 21.75
CA ARG A 494 8.33 -9.48 20.43
C ARG A 494 7.82 -8.05 20.54
N GLN A 495 7.61 -7.56 21.76
CA GLN A 495 7.08 -6.24 22.11
C GLN A 495 5.61 -6.04 21.74
N ASN A 496 4.82 -7.10 21.66
CA ASN A 496 3.37 -6.96 21.57
C ASN A 496 2.78 -6.73 22.97
N LEU A 497 1.72 -5.92 23.05
CA LEU A 497 0.97 -5.73 24.28
C LEU A 497 0.26 -7.05 24.66
N ILE A 498 0.61 -7.64 25.80
CA ILE A 498 -0.03 -8.86 26.34
C ILE A 498 -0.94 -8.59 27.54
N GLN A 499 -0.78 -7.46 28.23
CA GLN A 499 -1.70 -7.02 29.28
C GLN A 499 -1.75 -5.49 29.34
N ASP A 500 -2.95 -4.94 29.42
CA ASP A 500 -3.16 -3.51 29.16
C ASP A 500 -3.37 -2.66 30.42
N GLY A 501 -3.25 -3.26 31.60
CA GLY A 501 -3.55 -2.65 32.91
C GLY A 501 -5.05 -2.50 33.22
N GLY A 502 -5.92 -2.63 32.21
CA GLY A 502 -7.38 -2.59 32.31
C GLY A 502 -8.04 -3.98 32.39
N GLY A 503 -7.23 -5.04 32.57
CA GLY A 503 -7.69 -6.42 32.71
C GLY A 503 -7.83 -7.19 31.39
N ARG A 504 -7.56 -6.59 30.22
CA ARG A 504 -7.46 -7.34 28.96
C ARG A 504 -6.10 -8.01 28.86
N ILE A 505 -6.11 -9.29 28.49
CA ILE A 505 -4.91 -10.11 28.28
C ILE A 505 -4.93 -10.58 26.83
N PHE A 506 -3.81 -10.49 26.12
CA PHE A 506 -3.69 -10.80 24.70
C PHE A 506 -2.66 -11.90 24.44
N ALA A 507 -2.88 -12.69 23.39
CA ALA A 507 -1.90 -13.67 22.91
C ALA A 507 -1.74 -13.58 21.39
N TYR A 508 -0.55 -13.93 20.90
CA TYR A 508 -0.14 -13.78 19.51
C TYR A 508 0.52 -15.06 18.98
N ASP A 509 0.34 -15.37 17.70
CA ASP A 509 1.09 -16.45 17.02
C ASP A 509 2.52 -16.03 16.67
N GLY A 510 3.34 -16.95 16.16
CA GLY A 510 4.72 -16.68 15.75
C GLY A 510 4.86 -15.68 14.58
N GLU A 511 3.77 -15.34 13.89
CA GLU A 511 3.71 -14.33 12.83
C GLU A 511 3.29 -12.95 13.35
N ASN A 512 3.16 -12.79 14.67
CA ASN A 512 2.76 -11.52 15.32
C ASN A 512 1.28 -11.14 15.16
N ARG A 513 0.41 -12.08 14.79
CA ARG A 513 -1.03 -11.84 14.67
C ARG A 513 -1.72 -12.12 16.01
N LEU A 514 -2.71 -11.30 16.36
CA LEU A 514 -3.49 -11.45 17.60
C LEU A 514 -4.38 -12.69 17.50
N THR A 515 -4.12 -13.73 18.30
CA THR A 515 -4.87 -15.00 18.24
C THR A 515 -5.85 -15.19 19.39
N ALA A 516 -5.69 -14.46 20.49
CA ALA A 516 -6.62 -14.55 21.61
C ALA A 516 -6.69 -13.27 22.44
N MET A 517 -7.83 -13.10 23.11
CA MET A 517 -7.98 -12.17 24.23
C MET A 517 -8.72 -12.85 25.38
N SER A 518 -8.31 -12.58 26.62
CA SER A 518 -9.04 -12.97 27.83
C SER A 518 -9.21 -11.78 28.79
N GLY A 519 -9.95 -11.99 29.89
CA GLY A 519 -10.33 -10.94 30.84
C GLY A 519 -11.82 -10.59 30.69
N PRO A 520 -12.17 -9.36 30.25
CA PRO A 520 -13.57 -8.95 30.12
C PRO A 520 -14.34 -9.68 29.01
N ALA A 521 -13.65 -10.28 28.04
CA ALA A 521 -14.22 -11.20 27.05
C ALA A 521 -13.23 -12.36 26.80
N SER A 522 -13.75 -13.51 26.36
CA SER A 522 -12.96 -14.66 25.94
C SER A 522 -13.01 -14.77 24.42
N ALA A 523 -11.87 -14.67 23.75
CA ALA A 523 -11.78 -14.63 22.30
C ALA A 523 -10.67 -15.53 21.78
N SER A 524 -10.96 -16.23 20.68
CA SER A 524 -9.99 -16.86 19.79
C SER A 524 -10.17 -16.30 18.38
N LEU A 525 -9.07 -15.95 17.73
CA LEU A 525 -9.00 -15.41 16.38
C LEU A 525 -8.13 -16.34 15.54
N GLU A 526 -8.65 -16.76 14.40
CA GLU A 526 -7.98 -17.66 13.46
C GLU A 526 -7.79 -16.96 12.12
N TYR A 527 -6.64 -17.17 11.49
CA TYR A 527 -6.25 -16.56 10.24
C TYR A 527 -6.18 -17.59 9.13
N ASP A 528 -6.50 -17.18 7.90
CA ASP A 528 -6.22 -18.01 6.74
C ASP A 528 -4.71 -18.01 6.40
N PRO A 529 -4.25 -18.87 5.48
CA PRO A 529 -2.85 -18.94 5.07
C PRO A 529 -2.28 -17.65 4.45
N LEU A 530 -3.13 -16.69 4.07
CA LEU A 530 -2.73 -15.37 3.58
C LEU A 530 -2.62 -14.34 4.72
N GLY A 531 -3.03 -14.70 5.93
CA GLY A 531 -3.03 -13.83 7.09
C GLY A 531 -4.28 -12.99 7.28
N ARG A 532 -5.38 -13.27 6.55
CA ARG A 532 -6.67 -12.59 6.74
C ARG A 532 -7.43 -13.22 7.90
N LEU A 533 -8.13 -12.42 8.70
CA LEU A 533 -8.95 -12.91 9.82
C LEU A 533 -10.08 -13.81 9.30
N SER A 534 -9.93 -15.12 9.40
CA SER A 534 -10.85 -16.09 8.79
C SER A 534 -11.99 -16.52 9.71
N ARG A 535 -11.74 -16.50 11.04
CA ARG A 535 -12.74 -16.86 12.04
C ARG A 535 -12.46 -16.18 13.37
N THR A 536 -13.52 -15.84 14.09
CA THR A 536 -13.48 -15.50 15.52
C THR A 536 -14.37 -16.45 16.29
N THR A 537 -13.98 -16.79 17.51
CA THR A 537 -14.83 -17.41 18.52
C THR A 537 -14.80 -16.52 19.75
N ILE A 538 -15.84 -15.73 19.98
CA ILE A 538 -15.89 -14.75 21.08
C ILE A 538 -17.06 -15.08 22.00
N ASN A 539 -16.78 -15.31 23.28
CA ASN A 539 -17.75 -15.72 24.29
C ASN A 539 -18.61 -16.92 23.83
N GLY A 540 -17.99 -17.86 23.12
CA GLY A 540 -18.63 -19.05 22.55
C GLY A 540 -19.32 -18.83 21.19
N VAL A 541 -19.41 -17.60 20.68
CA VAL A 541 -20.03 -17.28 19.39
C VAL A 541 -18.98 -17.35 18.27
N VAL A 542 -19.19 -18.25 17.32
CA VAL A 542 -18.34 -18.41 16.14
C VAL A 542 -18.83 -17.52 15.00
N THR A 543 -17.92 -16.73 14.43
CA THR A 543 -18.12 -15.99 13.17
C THR A 543 -17.01 -16.36 12.20
N GLN A 544 -17.36 -16.69 10.96
CA GLN A 544 -16.46 -17.02 9.86
C GLN A 544 -16.52 -15.91 8.81
N PHE A 545 -15.37 -15.47 8.29
CA PHE A 545 -15.29 -14.36 7.36
C PHE A 545 -14.92 -14.86 5.96
N LEU A 546 -15.61 -14.34 4.95
CA LEU A 546 -15.38 -14.61 3.53
C LEU A 546 -14.96 -13.32 2.83
N TYR A 547 -13.92 -13.43 1.99
CA TYR A 547 -13.26 -12.29 1.37
C TYR A 547 -13.22 -12.39 -0.15
N ALA A 548 -13.23 -11.24 -0.82
CA ALA A 548 -12.87 -11.07 -2.22
C ALA A 548 -11.59 -10.24 -2.30
N GLY A 549 -10.43 -10.87 -2.53
CA GLY A 549 -9.14 -10.24 -2.24
C GLY A 549 -9.07 -9.88 -0.74
N ASP A 550 -8.78 -8.64 -0.39
CA ASP A 550 -8.75 -8.19 1.02
C ASP A 550 -10.09 -7.64 1.54
N LYS A 551 -11.13 -7.62 0.69
CA LYS A 551 -12.42 -7.02 1.04
C LYS A 551 -13.34 -8.05 1.67
N LEU A 552 -13.84 -7.77 2.88
CA LEU A 552 -14.86 -8.60 3.53
C LEU A 552 -16.15 -8.56 2.71
N VAL A 553 -16.67 -9.72 2.31
CA VAL A 553 -17.90 -9.81 1.51
C VAL A 553 -19.01 -10.62 2.17
N ALA A 554 -18.71 -11.44 3.18
CA ALA A 554 -19.73 -12.12 3.99
C ALA A 554 -19.22 -12.61 5.35
N GLU A 555 -20.14 -12.76 6.30
CA GLU A 555 -19.95 -13.38 7.60
C GLU A 555 -20.90 -14.58 7.74
N TYR A 556 -20.42 -15.69 8.28
CA TYR A 556 -21.22 -16.90 8.56
C TYR A 556 -21.07 -17.31 10.02
N ASP A 557 -22.06 -18.02 10.57
CA ASP A 557 -21.93 -18.61 11.89
C ASP A 557 -21.10 -19.92 11.89
N GLY A 558 -20.96 -20.53 13.06
CA GLY A 558 -20.25 -21.81 13.21
C GLY A 558 -20.90 -23.00 12.50
N SER A 559 -22.20 -22.94 12.21
CA SER A 559 -22.94 -23.98 11.44
C SER A 559 -22.85 -23.76 9.93
N GLY A 560 -22.36 -22.60 9.51
CA GLY A 560 -22.24 -22.19 8.12
C GLY A 560 -23.44 -21.42 7.59
N ALA A 561 -24.37 -20.97 8.45
CA ALA A 561 -25.46 -20.10 8.06
C ALA A 561 -24.95 -18.67 7.84
N LEU A 562 -25.47 -17.99 6.82
CA LEU A 562 -25.06 -16.63 6.45
C LEU A 562 -25.63 -15.62 7.44
N LEU A 563 -24.73 -14.89 8.11
CA LEU A 563 -25.05 -13.84 9.07
C LEU A 563 -25.16 -12.48 8.40
N ARG A 564 -24.20 -12.13 7.53
CA ARG A 564 -24.17 -10.85 6.83
C ARG A 564 -23.49 -10.97 5.49
N ARG A 565 -23.81 -10.08 4.55
CA ARG A 565 -23.07 -9.91 3.30
C ARG A 565 -22.85 -8.44 2.99
N TYR A 566 -21.81 -8.14 2.24
CA TYR A 566 -21.35 -6.77 1.96
C TYR A 566 -21.03 -6.59 0.48
N VAL A 567 -21.41 -5.46 -0.11
CA VAL A 567 -20.98 -5.08 -1.45
C VAL A 567 -19.78 -4.14 -1.36
N PRO A 568 -18.57 -4.60 -1.73
CA PRO A 568 -17.41 -3.74 -1.82
C PRO A 568 -17.55 -2.77 -3.01
N SER A 569 -17.12 -1.53 -2.79
CA SER A 569 -16.85 -0.56 -3.86
C SER A 569 -15.40 -0.73 -4.36
N TYR A 570 -14.86 0.27 -5.06
CA TYR A 570 -13.48 0.26 -5.54
C TYR A 570 -12.45 0.61 -4.46
N GLY A 571 -12.78 1.45 -3.47
CA GLY A 571 -11.91 1.69 -2.31
C GLY A 571 -11.52 0.40 -1.59
N VAL A 572 -10.31 0.36 -1.03
CA VAL A 572 -9.76 -0.83 -0.33
C VAL A 572 -10.64 -1.23 0.85
N ASP A 573 -11.09 -0.24 1.62
CA ASP A 573 -11.94 -0.40 2.81
C ASP A 573 -13.33 0.24 2.63
N GLU A 574 -13.84 0.26 1.40
CA GLU A 574 -15.14 0.85 1.08
C GLU A 574 -16.16 -0.25 0.74
N ALA A 575 -17.23 -0.32 1.54
CA ALA A 575 -18.44 -1.08 1.21
C ALA A 575 -19.64 -0.15 1.15
N VAL A 576 -20.55 -0.41 0.22
CA VAL A 576 -21.67 0.49 -0.09
C VAL A 576 -23.01 -0.05 0.38
N LEU A 577 -23.14 -1.38 0.44
CA LEU A 577 -24.36 -2.06 0.83
C LEU A 577 -24.04 -3.21 1.77
N TRP A 578 -24.98 -3.54 2.65
CA TRP A 578 -24.93 -4.74 3.49
C TRP A 578 -26.32 -5.27 3.83
N TRP A 579 -26.38 -6.52 4.31
CA TRP A 579 -27.61 -7.19 4.77
C TRP A 579 -27.36 -7.89 6.10
N GLU A 580 -28.41 -8.03 6.91
CA GLU A 580 -28.46 -8.97 8.04
C GLU A 580 -29.22 -10.24 7.61
N GLY A 581 -28.68 -11.39 7.97
CA GLY A 581 -29.15 -12.72 7.62
C GLY A 581 -28.93 -13.10 6.15
N ALA A 582 -29.51 -14.25 5.78
CA ALA A 582 -29.44 -14.81 4.42
C ALA A 582 -30.39 -14.14 3.41
N GLY A 583 -31.35 -13.34 3.87
CA GLY A 583 -32.31 -12.65 3.01
C GLY A 583 -31.64 -11.59 2.12
N PHE A 584 -32.13 -11.42 0.89
CA PHE A 584 -31.58 -10.43 -0.05
C PHE A 584 -32.50 -9.21 -0.28
N GLY A 585 -33.69 -9.19 0.34
CA GLY A 585 -34.70 -8.14 0.15
C GLY A 585 -34.51 -6.88 1.00
N ASP A 586 -33.77 -6.95 2.11
CA ASP A 586 -33.54 -5.81 3.04
C ASP A 586 -32.10 -5.29 2.93
N ALA A 587 -31.77 -4.76 1.75
CA ALA A 587 -30.48 -4.14 1.51
C ALA A 587 -30.37 -2.84 2.30
N ARG A 588 -29.24 -2.64 2.98
CA ARG A 588 -28.94 -1.42 3.74
C ARG A 588 -27.76 -0.69 3.15
N SER A 589 -27.88 0.62 2.98
CA SER A 589 -26.78 1.49 2.54
C SER A 589 -25.84 1.85 3.68
N LEU A 590 -24.55 1.95 3.37
CA LEU A 590 -23.49 2.41 4.26
C LEU A 590 -23.09 3.85 3.87
N HIS A 591 -23.02 4.73 4.87
CA HIS A 591 -22.70 6.14 4.69
C HIS A 591 -21.47 6.50 5.51
N ALA A 592 -20.44 7.02 4.85
CA ALA A 592 -19.14 7.26 5.45
C ALA A 592 -18.79 8.75 5.52
N ASP A 593 -18.01 9.12 6.54
CA ASP A 593 -17.41 10.45 6.67
C ASP A 593 -16.25 10.67 5.70
N ARG A 594 -15.55 11.81 5.84
CA ARG A 594 -14.40 12.17 4.99
C ARG A 594 -13.21 11.22 5.15
N GLN A 595 -13.07 10.51 6.27
CA GLN A 595 -12.01 9.53 6.52
C GLN A 595 -12.41 8.12 6.04
N GLY A 596 -13.64 7.93 5.56
CA GLY A 596 -14.16 6.62 5.19
C GLY A 596 -14.73 5.83 6.38
N SER A 597 -14.91 6.45 7.55
CA SER A 597 -15.56 5.81 8.69
C SER A 597 -17.06 5.72 8.45
N VAL A 598 -17.67 4.55 8.65
CA VAL A 598 -19.13 4.40 8.53
C VAL A 598 -19.82 5.14 9.68
N ILE A 599 -20.47 6.26 9.38
CA ILE A 599 -21.17 7.10 10.37
C ILE A 599 -22.69 6.93 10.32
N ALA A 600 -23.23 6.28 9.28
CA ALA A 600 -24.62 5.88 9.28
C ALA A 600 -24.89 4.62 8.43
N THR A 601 -25.97 3.93 8.76
CA THR A 601 -26.59 2.92 7.91
C THR A 601 -28.03 3.30 7.64
N ALA A 602 -28.55 2.97 6.46
CA ALA A 602 -29.93 3.25 6.10
C ALA A 602 -30.60 2.04 5.43
N SER A 603 -31.89 1.87 5.68
CA SER A 603 -32.80 0.90 5.04
C SER A 603 -34.05 1.64 4.57
N GLY A 604 -34.98 0.99 3.87
CA GLY A 604 -36.19 1.63 3.29
C GLY A 604 -37.15 2.36 4.25
N GLY A 605 -36.84 2.46 5.54
CA GLY A 605 -37.59 3.28 6.50
C GLY A 605 -36.89 3.53 7.84
N ALA A 606 -35.61 3.19 7.99
CA ALA A 606 -34.86 3.37 9.23
C ALA A 606 -33.39 3.67 8.96
N ALA A 607 -32.81 4.54 9.79
CA ALA A 607 -31.38 4.84 9.79
C ALA A 607 -30.79 4.69 11.20
N ALA A 608 -29.54 4.25 11.28
CA ALA A 608 -28.75 4.21 12.50
C ALA A 608 -27.49 5.07 12.32
N VAL A 609 -27.08 5.77 13.37
CA VAL A 609 -25.96 6.72 13.36
C VAL A 609 -24.85 6.24 14.28
N TYR A 610 -23.61 6.49 13.87
CA TYR A 610 -22.38 6.21 14.60
C TYR A 610 -21.51 7.46 14.66
N THR A 611 -20.80 7.65 15.76
CA THR A 611 -19.86 8.76 15.96
C THR A 611 -18.51 8.22 16.42
N TYR A 612 -17.45 8.97 16.12
CA TYR A 612 -16.07 8.59 16.44
C TYR A 612 -15.31 9.77 17.03
N GLY A 613 -14.47 9.50 18.03
CA GLY A 613 -13.39 10.39 18.42
C GLY A 613 -12.30 10.45 17.34
N PRO A 614 -11.32 11.36 17.45
CA PRO A 614 -10.27 11.53 16.44
C PRO A 614 -9.50 10.24 16.12
N TYR A 615 -9.31 9.37 17.13
CA TYR A 615 -8.60 8.10 17.01
C TYR A 615 -9.56 6.91 16.85
N GLY A 616 -10.84 7.16 16.54
CA GLY A 616 -11.82 6.11 16.24
C GLY A 616 -12.59 5.57 17.44
N GLU A 617 -12.55 6.26 18.58
CA GLU A 617 -13.30 5.92 19.79
C GLU A 617 -14.80 5.99 19.51
N PRO A 618 -15.53 4.86 19.51
CA PRO A 618 -16.92 4.87 19.08
C PRO A 618 -17.83 5.48 20.14
N GLY A 619 -18.61 6.49 19.77
CA GLY A 619 -19.52 7.20 20.67
C GLY A 619 -20.79 6.42 21.01
N ASP A 620 -21.08 5.33 20.29
CA ASP A 620 -22.16 4.39 20.61
C ASP A 620 -21.78 3.37 21.69
N ASN A 621 -20.61 3.53 22.32
CA ASN A 621 -20.04 2.56 23.27
C ASN A 621 -19.94 1.13 22.70
N TRP A 622 -19.72 1.01 21.39
CA TRP A 622 -19.60 -0.23 20.63
C TRP A 622 -20.93 -0.99 20.44
N GLY A 623 -22.05 -0.26 20.38
CA GLY A 623 -23.37 -0.81 20.06
C GLY A 623 -23.44 -1.48 18.68
N GLY A 624 -24.40 -2.40 18.48
CA GLY A 624 -24.51 -3.26 17.29
C GLY A 624 -24.62 -2.52 15.94
N GLY A 625 -24.57 -3.27 14.83
CA GLY A 625 -24.67 -2.72 13.47
C GLY A 625 -23.67 -3.34 12.50
N SER A 626 -23.27 -2.56 11.49
CA SER A 626 -22.28 -2.98 10.49
C SER A 626 -20.96 -3.41 11.14
N ARG A 627 -20.34 -4.46 10.60
CA ARG A 627 -18.98 -4.90 10.96
C ARG A 627 -17.92 -3.92 10.51
N LEU A 628 -18.18 -3.14 9.47
CA LEU A 628 -17.29 -2.13 8.92
C LEU A 628 -17.62 -0.79 9.59
N ARG A 629 -16.61 -0.17 10.24
CA ARG A 629 -16.78 1.00 11.12
C ARG A 629 -15.70 2.07 10.84
N TYR A 630 -14.87 2.42 11.83
CA TYR A 630 -13.87 3.49 11.72
C TYR A 630 -12.89 3.22 10.57
N THR A 631 -12.75 4.18 9.65
CA THR A 631 -11.99 4.06 8.39
C THR A 631 -12.30 2.79 7.56
N GLY A 632 -13.52 2.26 7.69
CA GLY A 632 -13.97 1.05 6.98
C GLY A 632 -13.46 -0.27 7.55
N GLN A 633 -12.74 -0.27 8.68
CA GLN A 633 -12.15 -1.49 9.25
C GLN A 633 -13.16 -2.37 9.99
N ILE A 634 -12.79 -3.65 10.16
CA ILE A 634 -13.56 -4.65 10.91
C ILE A 634 -13.52 -4.31 12.40
N VAL A 635 -14.70 -4.07 12.99
CA VAL A 635 -14.86 -3.85 14.43
C VAL A 635 -15.06 -5.17 15.18
N LEU A 636 -14.36 -5.32 16.31
CA LEU A 636 -14.53 -6.42 17.28
C LEU A 636 -15.04 -5.82 18.61
N PRO A 637 -16.35 -5.54 18.72
CA PRO A 637 -16.90 -4.72 19.80
C PRO A 637 -16.78 -5.34 21.20
N GLU A 638 -16.71 -6.66 21.26
CA GLU A 638 -16.48 -7.41 22.48
C GLU A 638 -15.05 -7.25 22.99
N LEU A 639 -14.09 -6.99 22.08
CA LEU A 639 -12.66 -6.82 22.41
C LEU A 639 -12.28 -5.35 22.58
N LYS A 640 -13.16 -4.45 22.13
CA LYS A 640 -12.89 -3.01 22.03
C LYS A 640 -11.68 -2.72 21.13
N LEU A 641 -11.62 -3.41 19.99
CA LEU A 641 -10.53 -3.32 19.00
C LEU A 641 -11.07 -3.21 17.57
N TYR A 642 -10.24 -2.66 16.69
CA TYR A 642 -10.39 -2.77 15.24
C TYR A 642 -9.32 -3.70 14.66
N HIS A 643 -9.70 -4.50 13.67
CA HIS A 643 -8.76 -5.34 12.91
C HIS A 643 -8.34 -4.61 11.63
N TYR A 644 -7.08 -4.17 11.60
CA TYR A 644 -6.43 -3.47 10.49
C TYR A 644 -5.54 -4.44 9.70
N LYS A 645 -6.03 -5.66 9.43
CA LYS A 645 -5.30 -6.68 8.65
C LYS A 645 -3.98 -7.09 9.34
N ALA A 646 -2.88 -6.38 9.09
CA ALA A 646 -1.58 -6.68 9.69
C ALA A 646 -1.53 -6.50 11.22
N ARG A 647 -2.32 -5.57 11.78
CA ARG A 647 -2.30 -5.25 13.22
C ARG A 647 -3.69 -5.09 13.83
N ALA A 648 -3.76 -5.22 15.15
CA ALA A 648 -4.92 -4.88 15.95
C ALA A 648 -4.75 -3.45 16.49
N TYR A 649 -5.76 -2.62 16.29
CA TYR A 649 -5.75 -1.22 16.68
C TYR A 649 -6.67 -0.98 17.89
N ASP A 650 -6.16 -0.28 18.89
CA ASP A 650 -6.91 0.11 20.08
C ASP A 650 -7.25 1.60 20.02
N PRO A 651 -8.49 1.95 19.66
CA PRO A 651 -8.88 3.36 19.50
C PRO A 651 -8.84 4.11 20.82
N ALA A 652 -9.02 3.44 21.97
CA ALA A 652 -8.97 4.11 23.25
C ALA A 652 -7.54 4.59 23.58
N ARG A 653 -6.51 3.95 23.00
CA ARG A 653 -5.10 4.34 23.14
C ARG A 653 -4.62 5.22 22.00
N GLY A 654 -5.15 5.03 20.79
CA GLY A 654 -4.70 5.74 19.59
C GLY A 654 -3.47 5.12 18.92
N TRP A 655 -3.16 3.85 19.19
CA TRP A 655 -2.03 3.12 18.59
C TRP A 655 -2.27 1.62 18.51
N PHE A 656 -1.41 0.92 17.76
CA PHE A 656 -1.49 -0.52 17.56
C PHE A 656 -0.99 -1.33 18.75
N LEU A 657 -1.49 -2.57 18.89
CA LEU A 657 -1.05 -3.50 19.95
C LEU A 657 0.29 -4.18 19.65
N GLN A 658 0.67 -4.24 18.37
CA GLN A 658 1.89 -4.87 17.88
C GLN A 658 2.85 -3.83 17.29
N VAL A 659 4.14 -4.13 17.37
CA VAL A 659 5.15 -3.42 16.57
C VAL A 659 4.86 -3.58 15.07
N ASP A 660 5.17 -2.55 14.29
CA ASP A 660 4.99 -2.55 12.84
C ASP A 660 5.79 -3.69 12.17
N PRO A 661 5.14 -4.60 11.42
CA PRO A 661 5.81 -5.66 10.68
C PRO A 661 6.82 -5.18 9.64
N ILE A 662 6.71 -3.94 9.13
CA ILE A 662 7.69 -3.36 8.19
C ILE A 662 8.77 -2.51 8.89
N GLY A 663 8.86 -2.58 10.23
CA GLY A 663 9.86 -1.86 11.00
C GLY A 663 9.73 -0.34 10.86
N TYR A 664 10.84 0.36 10.62
CA TYR A 664 10.88 1.83 10.59
C TYR A 664 10.55 2.44 9.22
N GLU A 665 10.08 1.65 8.26
CA GLU A 665 9.68 2.17 6.94
C GLU A 665 8.52 3.18 7.04
N ALA A 666 7.61 2.96 7.99
CA ALA A 666 6.46 3.81 8.29
C ALA A 666 6.82 5.04 9.15
N ASP A 667 7.28 4.77 10.38
CA ASP A 667 7.62 5.75 11.40
C ASP A 667 8.72 5.19 12.33
N MET A 668 9.49 6.07 12.97
CA MET A 668 10.46 5.68 14.01
C MET A 668 9.77 5.12 15.27
N ASN A 669 8.50 5.43 15.50
CA ASN A 669 7.66 4.80 16.50
C ASN A 669 6.85 3.64 15.88
N LEU A 670 7.26 2.40 16.20
CA LEU A 670 6.69 1.17 15.66
C LEU A 670 5.22 0.90 16.04
N TYR A 671 4.63 1.69 16.95
CA TYR A 671 3.21 1.57 17.33
C TYR A 671 2.33 2.65 16.72
N ALA A 672 2.93 3.70 16.12
CA ALA A 672 2.21 4.89 15.71
C ALA A 672 1.08 4.57 14.73
N TYR A 673 -0.07 5.17 14.97
CA TYR A 673 -1.15 5.24 13.98
C TYR A 673 -0.98 6.54 13.18
N VAL A 674 -0.77 6.39 11.87
CA VAL A 674 -0.75 7.47 10.86
C VAL A 674 0.07 8.71 11.26
N ASN A 675 1.22 8.49 11.90
CA ASN A 675 2.16 9.50 12.39
C ASN A 675 1.50 10.56 13.32
N GLY A 676 0.45 10.15 14.07
CA GLY A 676 -0.27 11.02 14.99
C GLY A 676 -1.19 12.04 14.33
N ASP A 677 -1.58 11.83 13.06
CA ASP A 677 -2.49 12.71 12.31
C ASP A 677 -3.77 11.99 11.82
N PRO A 678 -4.59 11.43 12.75
CA PRO A 678 -5.74 10.60 12.39
C PRO A 678 -6.92 11.39 11.78
N LEU A 679 -6.90 12.72 11.88
CA LEU A 679 -7.91 13.58 11.25
C LEU A 679 -7.67 13.74 9.75
N ASN A 680 -6.44 13.54 9.28
CA ASN A 680 -6.04 13.80 7.90
C ASN A 680 -5.53 12.55 7.15
N LYS A 681 -5.30 11.44 7.86
CA LYS A 681 -4.72 10.22 7.31
C LYS A 681 -5.44 8.97 7.82
N THR A 682 -5.29 7.88 7.07
CA THR A 682 -5.90 6.58 7.34
C THR A 682 -4.89 5.48 7.02
N ASP A 683 -4.86 4.41 7.81
CA ASP A 683 -4.05 3.22 7.51
C ASP A 683 -4.97 2.11 6.97
N SER A 684 -4.89 1.78 5.68
CA SER A 684 -5.74 0.73 5.11
C SER A 684 -5.20 -0.69 5.34
N THR A 685 -3.94 -0.85 5.74
CA THR A 685 -3.28 -2.17 5.79
C THR A 685 -2.78 -2.55 7.17
N GLY A 686 -2.79 -1.60 8.11
CA GLY A 686 -2.12 -1.72 9.40
C GLY A 686 -0.60 -1.66 9.27
N LEU A 687 -0.03 -1.03 8.23
CA LEU A 687 1.43 -0.96 7.95
C LEU A 687 1.92 0.45 7.56
N ASP A 688 1.05 1.47 7.61
CA ASP A 688 1.13 2.74 6.87
C ASP A 688 2.55 3.26 6.46
N PRO A 689 2.93 3.26 5.17
CA PRO A 689 4.04 4.08 4.68
C PRO A 689 3.59 5.28 3.84
N ARG A 690 2.49 5.96 4.22
CA ARG A 690 1.90 7.18 3.63
C ARG A 690 0.99 6.92 2.42
N ILE A 691 -0.11 6.20 2.66
CA ILE A 691 -1.21 6.14 1.69
C ILE A 691 -2.16 7.32 1.96
N THR A 692 -2.22 8.28 1.04
CA THR A 692 -3.42 9.12 0.93
C THR A 692 -4.34 8.40 -0.03
N VAL A 693 -5.37 7.74 0.50
CA VAL A 693 -6.47 7.24 -0.35
C VAL A 693 -7.29 8.46 -0.76
N ASP A 694 -7.15 8.89 -2.01
CA ASP A 694 -8.09 9.84 -2.56
C ASP A 694 -9.35 9.08 -3.01
N ILE A 695 -10.22 8.83 -2.03
CA ILE A 695 -11.57 8.27 -2.19
C ILE A 695 -12.45 9.08 -3.16
N GLN A 696 -12.03 10.28 -3.58
CA GLN A 696 -12.82 11.20 -4.40
C GLN A 696 -12.47 11.06 -5.89
N THR A 697 -11.23 10.65 -6.20
CA THR A 697 -10.75 10.39 -7.56
C THR A 697 -10.57 8.92 -7.89
N ASN A 698 -10.88 8.03 -6.93
CA ASN A 698 -10.63 6.59 -7.05
C ASN A 698 -9.14 6.30 -7.32
N SER A 699 -8.25 7.15 -6.78
CA SER A 699 -6.80 7.02 -6.96
C SER A 699 -6.11 6.79 -5.62
N VAL A 700 -5.23 5.79 -5.60
CA VAL A 700 -4.35 5.51 -4.47
C VAL A 700 -3.07 6.31 -4.71
N LYS A 701 -2.81 7.29 -3.84
CA LYS A 701 -1.53 7.98 -3.87
C LYS A 701 -0.60 7.32 -2.86
N LEU A 702 0.31 6.50 -3.37
CA LEU A 702 1.42 5.94 -2.61
C LEU A 702 2.55 6.96 -2.61
N GLU A 703 2.81 7.61 -1.48
CA GLU A 703 4.01 8.45 -1.31
C GLU A 703 5.18 7.58 -0.85
N TYR A 704 5.73 6.76 -1.73
CA TYR A 704 7.01 6.11 -1.45
C TYR A 704 8.16 7.12 -1.56
N ALA A 705 8.97 7.23 -0.51
CA ALA A 705 10.37 7.54 -0.68
C ALA A 705 11.07 6.23 -1.06
N LEU A 706 11.20 5.95 -2.37
CA LEU A 706 11.92 4.76 -2.81
C LEU A 706 13.40 4.93 -2.44
N THR A 707 13.85 4.25 -1.39
CA THR A 707 15.29 4.07 -1.16
C THR A 707 15.63 2.75 -1.82
N LEU A 708 16.37 2.77 -2.94
CA LEU A 708 16.93 1.58 -3.55
C LEU A 708 17.99 1.00 -2.58
N THR A 709 17.57 0.18 -1.62
CA THR A 709 18.46 -0.67 -0.85
C THR A 709 18.37 -2.06 -1.43
N GLY A 710 19.32 -2.43 -2.29
CA GLY A 710 19.39 -3.79 -2.81
C GLY A 710 19.77 -3.87 -4.28
N SER A 711 21.00 -3.49 -4.58
CA SER A 711 21.85 -4.12 -5.60
C SER A 711 23.11 -3.28 -5.65
N GLY A 712 24.27 -3.88 -5.34
CA GLY A 712 25.58 -3.25 -5.55
C GLY A 712 25.90 -2.96 -7.03
N VAL A 713 24.89 -2.98 -7.91
CA VAL A 713 24.96 -2.62 -9.31
C VAL A 713 24.29 -1.26 -9.46
N THR A 714 25.09 -0.21 -9.66
CA THR A 714 24.60 1.00 -10.30
C THR A 714 24.16 0.57 -11.71
N PRO A 715 22.88 0.60 -12.09
CA PRO A 715 22.47 0.13 -13.40
C PRO A 715 23.15 1.00 -14.45
N THR A 716 24.03 0.40 -15.25
CA THR A 716 24.75 1.12 -16.32
C THR A 716 24.09 0.89 -17.68
N THR A 717 23.17 -0.07 -17.75
CA THR A 717 22.47 -0.45 -18.97
C THR A 717 20.94 -0.49 -18.79
N MET A 718 20.22 -0.26 -19.89
CA MET A 718 18.76 -0.27 -19.94
C MET A 718 18.12 -1.60 -19.54
N SER A 719 18.82 -2.72 -19.75
CA SER A 719 18.35 -4.07 -19.36
C SER A 719 18.40 -4.31 -17.86
N GLU A 720 19.35 -3.69 -17.14
CA GLU A 720 19.50 -3.81 -15.68
C GLU A 720 18.39 -3.03 -14.95
N VAL A 721 18.01 -1.85 -15.47
CA VAL A 721 16.87 -1.07 -14.95
C VAL A 721 15.54 -1.81 -15.15
N GLN A 722 15.36 -2.49 -16.28
CA GLN A 722 14.16 -3.28 -16.57
C GLN A 722 14.05 -4.53 -15.69
N ALA A 723 15.17 -5.16 -15.33
CA ALA A 723 15.20 -6.29 -14.41
C ALA A 723 14.79 -5.87 -12.99
N VAL A 724 15.34 -4.78 -12.45
CA VAL A 724 15.01 -4.25 -11.12
C VAL A 724 13.55 -3.77 -11.04
N ALA A 725 13.04 -3.12 -12.08
CA ALA A 725 11.64 -2.69 -12.13
C ALA A 725 10.64 -3.86 -12.19
N SER A 726 11.03 -5.01 -12.72
CA SER A 726 10.18 -6.22 -12.81
C SER A 726 10.07 -7.00 -11.50
N GLU A 727 10.94 -6.72 -10.52
CA GLU A 727 10.89 -7.30 -9.17
C GLU A 727 9.94 -6.57 -8.23
N ILE A 728 9.53 -5.34 -8.56
CA ILE A 728 8.52 -4.58 -7.80
C ILE A 728 7.12 -5.12 -8.14
N LYS A 729 6.70 -6.16 -7.43
CA LYS A 729 5.31 -6.65 -7.45
C LYS A 729 4.53 -6.00 -6.31
N THR A 730 3.49 -5.24 -6.63
CA THR A 730 2.39 -5.02 -5.67
C THR A 730 1.52 -6.28 -5.68
N ASN A 731 1.26 -6.87 -4.51
CA ASN A 731 0.44 -8.07 -4.37
C ASN A 731 -1.05 -7.86 -4.71
N ASP A 732 -1.45 -6.64 -5.05
CA ASP A 732 -2.82 -6.32 -5.44
C ASP A 732 -2.97 -6.49 -6.95
N GLY A 733 -3.58 -7.62 -7.37
CA GLY A 733 -3.92 -7.95 -8.75
C GLY A 733 -4.93 -7.02 -9.44
N GLY A 734 -4.85 -5.71 -9.20
CA GLY A 734 -5.70 -4.66 -9.77
C GLY A 734 -4.97 -3.52 -10.48
N TYR A 735 -3.64 -3.40 -10.36
CA TYR A 735 -2.88 -2.30 -10.98
C TYR A 735 -1.56 -2.81 -11.58
N ASN A 736 -1.24 -2.37 -12.79
CA ASN A 736 0.09 -2.54 -13.36
C ASN A 736 0.95 -1.31 -13.02
N LEU A 737 2.17 -1.54 -12.57
CA LEU A 737 3.23 -0.53 -12.49
C LEU A 737 3.85 -0.40 -13.88
N SER A 738 3.52 0.65 -14.62
CA SER A 738 4.23 0.96 -15.87
C SER A 738 5.35 1.96 -15.61
N VAL A 739 6.59 1.51 -15.81
CA VAL A 739 7.79 2.35 -15.80
C VAL A 739 8.01 2.89 -17.22
N SER A 740 7.85 4.20 -17.40
CA SER A 740 8.26 4.87 -18.65
C SER A 740 9.56 5.62 -18.45
N VAL A 741 10.59 5.19 -19.19
CA VAL A 741 11.92 5.81 -19.22
C VAL A 741 11.99 6.78 -20.40
N VAL A 742 12.35 8.03 -20.15
CA VAL A 742 12.56 9.04 -21.21
C VAL A 742 13.95 8.82 -21.83
N PRO A 743 14.09 8.61 -23.15
CA PRO A 743 15.40 8.49 -23.78
C PRO A 743 16.22 9.79 -23.60
N GLY A 744 17.39 9.70 -22.98
CA GLY A 744 18.36 10.80 -22.88
C GLY A 744 18.43 11.55 -21.54
N ALA A 745 17.76 11.09 -20.49
CA ALA A 745 17.90 11.64 -19.13
C ALA A 745 19.02 10.94 -18.34
N GLY A 746 19.73 11.68 -17.47
CA GLY A 746 20.72 11.11 -16.55
C GLY A 746 20.08 10.18 -15.52
N ALA A 747 20.87 9.29 -14.91
CA ALA A 747 20.43 8.17 -14.08
C ALA A 747 19.55 8.53 -12.85
N SER A 748 19.44 9.81 -12.49
CA SER A 748 18.58 10.29 -11.38
C SER A 748 17.15 10.67 -11.79
N ASP A 749 16.86 10.81 -13.09
CA ASP A 749 15.66 11.54 -13.57
C ASP A 749 14.63 10.68 -14.31
N ALA A 750 14.83 9.36 -14.37
CA ALA A 750 14.21 8.54 -15.42
C ALA A 750 13.09 7.58 -14.99
N ILE A 751 12.48 7.77 -13.82
CA ILE A 751 11.39 6.89 -13.36
C ILE A 751 10.12 7.72 -13.08
N ASN A 752 9.19 7.68 -14.03
CA ASN A 752 7.79 8.03 -13.76
C ASN A 752 7.03 6.74 -13.44
N PHE A 753 6.36 6.73 -12.29
CA PHE A 753 5.43 5.68 -11.90
C PHE A 753 4.03 6.08 -12.37
N ASP A 754 3.43 5.30 -13.27
CA ASP A 754 2.02 5.44 -13.64
C ASP A 754 1.27 4.21 -13.10
N PHE A 755 0.20 4.45 -12.36
CA PHE A 755 -0.70 3.44 -11.84
C PHE A 755 -1.90 3.37 -12.78
N SER A 756 -2.05 2.27 -13.51
CA SER A 756 -3.19 2.05 -14.40
C SER A 756 -3.82 0.68 -14.13
N PRO A 757 -5.15 0.54 -14.22
CA PRO A 757 -5.77 -0.78 -14.40
C PRO A 757 -5.16 -1.43 -15.64
N GLY A 758 -4.76 -2.70 -15.52
CA GLY A 758 -3.94 -3.37 -16.51
C GLY A 758 -4.53 -3.32 -17.92
N LYS A 759 -3.75 -2.81 -18.88
CA LYS A 759 -3.98 -3.04 -20.32
C LYS A 759 -3.04 -4.15 -20.78
N ASP A 760 -3.55 -5.38 -20.85
CA ASP A 760 -2.89 -6.41 -21.64
C ASP A 760 -3.21 -6.18 -23.12
N THR A 761 -2.15 -6.16 -23.91
CA THR A 761 -2.16 -5.86 -25.34
C THR A 761 -3.17 -6.71 -26.10
N ALA A 762 -4.09 -6.05 -26.81
CA ALA A 762 -4.99 -6.69 -27.76
C ALA A 762 -4.19 -7.49 -28.80
N MET A 763 -4.30 -8.82 -28.78
CA MET A 763 -4.02 -9.60 -29.98
C MET A 763 -5.19 -9.41 -30.95
N ALA A 764 -4.86 -8.91 -32.14
CA ALA A 764 -5.77 -8.81 -33.26
C ALA A 764 -6.26 -10.20 -33.69
N ALA A 765 -7.47 -10.58 -33.28
CA ALA A 765 -8.22 -11.60 -33.98
C ALA A 765 -8.74 -10.99 -35.29
N LYS A 766 -8.19 -11.46 -36.42
CA LYS A 766 -8.73 -11.19 -37.75
C LYS A 766 -10.19 -11.63 -37.78
N GLN A 767 -11.06 -10.68 -38.11
CA GLN A 767 -12.44 -10.90 -38.46
C GLN A 767 -12.48 -11.48 -39.89
N GLU A 768 -12.72 -12.78 -40.04
CA GLU A 768 -13.28 -13.31 -41.28
C GLU A 768 -14.79 -13.45 -41.11
N SER A 769 -15.49 -12.52 -41.77
CA SER A 769 -16.83 -12.61 -42.35
C SER A 769 -17.55 -13.96 -42.24
N GLY A 770 -18.68 -13.97 -41.54
CA GLY A 770 -19.74 -14.99 -41.69
C GLY A 770 -21.09 -14.41 -41.32
N ARG A 771 -21.95 -14.26 -42.33
CA ARG A 771 -23.32 -13.76 -42.27
C ARG A 771 -24.16 -14.51 -41.24
N GLY A 772 -25.10 -13.80 -40.61
CA GLY A 772 -26.10 -14.40 -39.74
C GLY A 772 -27.02 -15.38 -40.47
N GLU A 773 -27.61 -16.26 -39.68
CA GLU A 773 -29.02 -16.61 -39.71
C GLU A 773 -29.33 -17.36 -38.41
N GLY A 774 -30.48 -17.06 -37.82
CA GLY A 774 -30.95 -17.75 -36.62
C GLY A 774 -31.39 -19.17 -36.93
N ILE A 775 -31.63 -19.96 -35.88
CA ILE A 775 -32.82 -20.79 -35.71
C ILE A 775 -32.79 -21.35 -34.29
N ASN A 776 -33.95 -21.24 -33.66
CA ASN A 776 -34.36 -21.77 -32.38
C ASN A 776 -34.94 -23.17 -32.61
N LEU A 777 -34.50 -24.23 -31.94
CA LEU A 777 -35.32 -25.45 -31.74
C LEU A 777 -34.95 -26.14 -30.42
N GLN A 778 -35.98 -26.29 -29.58
CA GLN A 778 -36.08 -27.28 -28.52
C GLN A 778 -36.23 -28.69 -29.12
N ASP A 779 -35.83 -29.66 -28.29
CA ASP A 779 -36.55 -30.90 -27.92
C ASP A 779 -35.87 -32.27 -28.06
N ASP A 780 -36.04 -33.01 -26.96
CA ASP A 780 -36.15 -34.44 -26.71
C ASP A 780 -35.28 -35.48 -27.42
N THR A 781 -34.55 -36.26 -26.60
CA THR A 781 -34.89 -37.69 -26.40
C THR A 781 -34.16 -38.26 -25.18
N GLY A 782 -34.88 -39.07 -24.40
CA GLY A 782 -34.49 -39.51 -23.06
C GLY A 782 -33.59 -40.77 -22.97
N HIS A 783 -33.27 -41.07 -21.70
CA HIS A 783 -33.01 -42.38 -21.07
C HIS A 783 -31.56 -42.92 -20.88
N ILE A 784 -31.14 -42.83 -19.61
CA ILE A 784 -30.48 -43.79 -18.68
C ILE A 784 -29.84 -45.09 -19.26
N ARG A 785 -28.55 -45.31 -18.91
CA ARG A 785 -27.92 -46.55 -18.37
C ARG A 785 -26.44 -46.23 -18.04
N SER A 786 -25.97 -46.35 -16.79
CA SER A 786 -25.35 -47.55 -16.19
C SER A 786 -24.46 -48.31 -17.17
N ASP A 787 -23.15 -48.41 -16.88
CA ASP A 787 -22.41 -49.68 -16.83
C ASP A 787 -20.88 -49.44 -16.68
N ARG A 788 -20.32 -49.93 -15.56
CA ARG A 788 -18.98 -50.54 -15.56
C ARG A 788 -19.13 -51.95 -16.17
N PRO A 789 -18.09 -52.51 -16.82
CA PRO A 789 -17.28 -53.52 -16.11
C PRO A 789 -15.79 -53.62 -16.52
N ASP A 790 -14.94 -53.84 -15.51
CA ASP A 790 -13.95 -54.92 -15.29
C ASP A 790 -12.98 -55.43 -16.40
N ALA A 791 -11.67 -55.30 -16.08
CA ALA A 791 -10.72 -56.39 -15.73
C ALA A 791 -9.56 -56.85 -16.66
N ALA A 792 -8.44 -57.09 -15.96
CA ALA A 792 -7.33 -58.05 -16.13
C ALA A 792 -6.08 -57.64 -16.97
N ALA A 793 -4.83 -58.00 -16.63
CA ALA A 793 -4.14 -58.57 -15.45
C ALA A 793 -2.62 -58.73 -15.75
N ALA A 794 -1.78 -58.85 -14.69
CA ALA A 794 -0.44 -59.49 -14.53
C ALA A 794 0.52 -58.56 -13.73
N VAL A 795 0.81 -58.73 -12.42
CA VAL A 795 1.38 -59.81 -11.59
C VAL A 795 2.88 -60.08 -11.81
N ALA A 796 3.69 -59.67 -10.82
CA ALA A 796 4.74 -60.51 -10.22
C ALA A 796 4.94 -60.09 -8.74
N HIS A 797 4.91 -61.10 -7.88
CA HIS A 797 5.01 -61.09 -6.42
C HIS A 797 6.45 -61.47 -6.03
N ASP A 798 7.00 -60.93 -4.94
CA ASP A 798 7.73 -61.76 -3.98
C ASP A 798 7.73 -61.14 -2.57
N VAL A 799 7.59 -62.00 -1.56
CA VAL A 799 7.43 -61.71 -0.13
C VAL A 799 8.47 -62.53 0.62
N LEU A 800 9.24 -61.92 1.52
CA LEU A 800 9.79 -62.64 2.69
C LEU A 800 9.88 -61.72 3.92
N HIS A 801 9.23 -62.16 4.99
CA HIS A 801 9.46 -61.78 6.38
C HIS A 801 10.78 -62.41 6.90
N ASP A 802 11.53 -61.68 7.73
CA ASP A 802 12.00 -62.18 9.04
C ASP A 802 12.70 -61.07 9.86
N GLY A 803 12.37 -60.98 11.15
CA GLY A 803 13.30 -60.45 12.18
C GLY A 803 13.87 -61.66 12.93
N PRO A 804 14.99 -61.56 13.70
CA PRO A 804 14.86 -61.10 15.10
C PRO A 804 16.14 -60.58 15.83
N LYS A 805 15.92 -60.03 17.04
CA LYS A 805 16.75 -60.10 18.28
C LYS A 805 18.06 -59.30 18.40
N GLY A 806 18.27 -58.76 19.61
CA GLY A 806 19.39 -57.89 20.01
C GLY A 806 20.43 -58.55 20.92
N LEU A 807 21.30 -57.73 21.53
CA LEU A 807 22.25 -57.97 22.64
C LEU A 807 23.00 -56.62 22.89
N LEU A 808 22.81 -55.88 24.00
CA LEU A 808 23.45 -55.95 25.34
C LEU A 808 24.93 -55.51 25.44
N GLY A 809 25.20 -54.58 26.38
CA GLY A 809 26.50 -54.30 27.05
C GLY A 809 26.78 -52.80 27.25
N ALA A 810 26.40 -52.15 28.36
CA ALA A 810 27.13 -51.99 29.65
C ALA A 810 27.78 -50.57 29.76
N SER A 811 27.25 -49.66 30.61
CA SER A 811 27.73 -49.24 31.96
C SER A 811 28.99 -48.34 31.90
N ASP A 812 29.17 -47.18 32.57
CA ASP A 812 28.87 -46.67 33.93
C ASP A 812 28.73 -45.11 33.86
N ARG A 813 27.77 -44.41 34.50
CA ARG A 813 27.53 -44.03 35.91
C ARG A 813 28.56 -43.09 36.60
N TYR A 814 27.97 -42.05 37.21
CA TYR A 814 28.41 -41.26 38.39
C TYR A 814 29.47 -40.16 38.15
N ASN A 815 29.41 -38.94 38.72
CA ASN A 815 28.68 -38.45 39.89
C ASN A 815 28.51 -36.91 39.88
N GLN A 816 27.49 -36.46 40.63
CA GLN A 816 27.21 -35.07 41.02
C GLN A 816 28.19 -34.56 42.09
N ALA A 817 28.25 -33.23 42.27
CA ALA A 817 27.95 -32.51 43.53
C ALA A 817 28.93 -31.36 43.87
N THR A 818 28.32 -30.20 44.23
CA THR A 818 28.74 -29.19 45.26
C THR A 818 30.09 -28.48 45.08
N GLY A 819 30.30 -27.19 45.31
CA GLY A 819 29.58 -26.10 45.96
C GLY A 819 30.63 -25.07 46.48
N VAL A 820 30.19 -23.83 46.74
CA VAL A 820 30.76 -22.85 47.70
C VAL A 820 31.97 -21.97 47.28
N VAL A 821 31.68 -20.66 47.16
CA VAL A 821 32.30 -19.45 47.77
C VAL A 821 33.83 -19.41 47.98
N ASP A 822 34.55 -18.41 47.42
CA ASP A 822 35.04 -17.24 48.18
C ASP A 822 35.80 -16.20 47.33
N GLN A 823 35.86 -15.00 47.90
CA GLN A 823 36.37 -13.72 47.42
C GLN A 823 37.90 -13.61 47.33
N GLY A 824 38.35 -12.67 46.48
CA GLY A 824 39.41 -11.67 46.73
C GLY A 824 40.79 -12.11 47.24
N PHE A 825 41.86 -11.76 46.51
CA PHE A 825 42.72 -10.62 46.87
C PHE A 825 43.90 -10.46 45.88
N GLU A 826 44.04 -9.20 45.46
CA GLU A 826 45.17 -8.39 45.01
C GLU A 826 46.59 -8.99 44.84
N ASN A 827 47.27 -8.52 43.77
CA ASN A 827 48.55 -7.87 43.97
C ASN A 827 48.81 -6.72 42.98
N ASN A 828 49.13 -5.57 43.57
CA ASN A 828 49.53 -4.29 43.01
C ASN A 828 50.86 -4.33 42.24
N ILE A 829 50.98 -3.50 41.20
CA ILE A 829 52.15 -2.59 41.05
C ILE A 829 51.65 -1.20 40.64
N MET A 830 51.96 -0.22 41.49
CA MET A 830 51.69 1.21 41.34
C MET A 830 52.64 1.91 40.37
N GLY A 831 52.12 2.98 39.74
CA GLY A 831 52.86 4.10 39.18
C GLY A 831 51.93 5.29 38.93
N SER A 832 51.90 6.22 39.90
CA SER A 832 51.04 7.42 40.04
C SER A 832 51.22 8.45 38.89
N THR A 833 50.37 9.44 38.61
CA THR A 833 49.69 10.40 39.53
C THR A 833 48.67 11.30 38.79
N ARG A 834 47.47 11.45 39.37
CA ARG A 834 46.54 12.62 39.41
C ARG A 834 46.05 13.32 38.12
N GLY A 835 44.81 12.98 37.74
CA GLY A 835 43.59 13.76 38.05
C GLY A 835 43.52 15.28 37.76
N ARG A 836 42.63 15.64 36.83
CA ARG A 836 41.73 16.79 36.98
C ARG A 836 40.29 16.35 36.71
N GLN A 837 39.44 16.43 37.73
CA GLN A 837 37.98 16.48 37.58
C GLN A 837 37.63 17.74 36.80
N MET A 838 36.78 17.63 35.77
CA MET A 838 35.99 18.77 35.29
C MET A 838 34.64 18.75 35.99
N THR A 839 34.33 19.85 36.67
CA THR A 839 33.07 20.10 37.37
C THR A 839 31.99 20.60 36.40
N SER A 840 30.75 20.58 36.88
CA SER A 840 29.42 20.88 36.31
C SER A 840 29.22 22.18 35.48
N GLY A 841 30.19 22.65 34.70
CA GLY A 841 30.16 23.99 34.09
C GLY A 841 30.77 24.14 32.69
N GLN A 842 31.02 23.06 31.95
CA GLN A 842 31.64 23.14 30.60
C GLN A 842 30.87 22.39 29.49
N VAL A 843 29.58 22.11 29.68
CA VAL A 843 28.74 21.43 28.67
C VAL A 843 27.97 22.39 27.75
N ASP A 844 27.95 23.70 28.03
CA ASP A 844 27.13 24.65 27.28
C ASP A 844 27.87 25.49 26.20
N GLU A 845 29.08 25.11 25.77
CA GLU A 845 29.79 25.84 24.71
C GLU A 845 30.29 24.96 23.54
N ILE A 846 29.53 23.90 23.21
CA ILE A 846 29.66 23.17 21.92
C ILE A 846 28.30 23.18 21.21
N ILE A 847 27.66 24.34 21.18
CA ILE A 847 26.56 24.64 20.26
C ILE A 847 26.93 26.01 19.68
N LYS A 848 27.15 26.07 18.35
CA LYS A 848 27.57 27.22 17.52
C LYS A 848 29.07 27.31 17.17
N LYS A 849 29.63 26.32 16.45
CA LYS A 849 30.63 26.58 15.38
C LYS A 849 30.52 25.54 14.26
N PRO A 850 30.42 25.95 12.98
CA PRO A 850 30.56 25.03 11.86
C PRO A 850 32.06 24.80 11.56
N GLY A 851 32.48 23.53 11.39
CA GLY A 851 33.75 23.20 10.74
C GLY A 851 34.88 22.58 11.60
N ALA A 852 34.59 21.65 12.52
CA ALA A 852 35.64 20.83 13.13
C ALA A 852 35.50 19.36 12.74
N ASN A 853 36.43 18.86 11.91
CA ASN A 853 36.62 17.44 11.64
C ASN A 853 37.09 16.75 12.93
N VAL A 854 36.27 15.84 13.47
CA VAL A 854 36.68 14.95 14.56
C VAL A 854 36.74 13.53 14.01
N THR A 855 37.95 13.04 13.79
CA THR A 855 38.25 11.65 13.46
C THR A 855 38.10 10.82 14.73
N TYR A 856 37.05 9.99 14.83
CA TYR A 856 36.96 8.98 15.89
C TYR A 856 37.71 7.73 15.45
N LEU A 857 38.87 7.51 16.10
CA LEU A 857 39.60 6.25 16.09
C LEU A 857 38.73 5.18 16.76
N GLY A 858 38.38 4.15 16.00
CA GLY A 858 37.74 2.95 16.53
C GLY A 858 38.64 2.24 17.53
N LEU A 859 38.04 1.73 18.59
CA LEU A 859 38.65 0.71 19.44
C LEU A 859 37.82 -0.58 19.35
N PRO A 860 38.48 -1.75 19.43
CA PRO A 860 37.94 -2.99 18.92
C PRO A 860 37.21 -3.83 19.99
N TYR A 861 36.24 -4.60 19.49
CA TYR A 861 35.48 -5.72 20.08
C TYR A 861 34.40 -5.40 21.11
#